data_AF-A0A357YYB6-F1
#
_entry.id   AF-A0A357YYB6-F1
#
_cell.length_a   1.000
_cell.length_b   1.000
_cell.length_c   1.000
_cell.angle_alpha   90.00
_cell.angle_beta   90.00
_cell.angle_gamma   90.00
#
_symmetry.space_group_name_H-M   'P 1'
#
loop_
_entity.id
_entity.type
_entity.pdbx_description
1 polymer ?
#
loop_
_entity_poly.entity_id
_entity_poly.type
_entity_poly.pdbx_seq_one_letter_code
_entity_poly.pdbx_strand_id
1 'polypeptide(L)'
;MRHFLDSRWPSVAMMFFLMCTIGIYATGCQREDTINKRSLVTRTPEICSPGEAVDTDGHRRLALIVGVGEYKNANIPDLKGPPNDARRFYELLTGKNGYAFPKQNVCLLLNEQATTGEFKQLFDTALVERARENDVVVIFFAGHGSQARDKNGDEPDEWDETLMFHDARTDGIGDLRDDEFNQMLARLYRKTRYITVILDSCNAGTATRDPAVVRFFEPMADDADADPSTAAAGGDQGAGWVTESLAGTVIFSAATDSNPALEKNGRGIFTDALLQILGNAGNQTMTYAQAARQIPLLVASESPQVPYFHGDLSRTVFDSKSRDRPIAWEVIKVGPPLELGGPALPGIGEGAEFRIYDGAVIGADTRDPGKSKATVILTHVTGLNAIAGISAAEPDHPEIKPGDLAVMVRPANSYIALKVRIRPPEESGGIPADRALKIRNEVEKDKETGLSITLVEGPGDFELSVGNGDRLILKGPENRIRNSYASDTLIAESLRQHARQRALLQLRGDGGSDFTDNETLKVSLIPVSASKQNRCADGIWEQAEPNTLQIIPLCHAWNIQVALSSDSPKPLLIGALILSTDGGMFALPRDRRKVRLMPGEHYLFNASGETFLGTPPLNVQDRIIVFGTQETNPVEWGQFAQPAASRSPGTSGLQQALYGYFQNRRRGIQTADQGIVENSTWTLSSISLRVEANQRFLNTARAPGQPFDWREYTLTRFDIRPYLPDDETTALYKVLERADRLARASAGDGYGYRQHAWDGPSDEDNLQRGIDCSRSIWFAFTRSGLPYNRDDRYLTTAMMVSDDTRMQDEFDLCDDQTPLQMGDILVYRDDIHGDGHVVMVIDPEKRIAWGSHGWDGNPRILPVEPDTGVEYQKIKYKQDWERWDRKTMTRKACWRYRRFAQEIVSYRGQPGLKALKNICNDKLNCGR
;
A
#
# COMPACT_ATOMS: atom_id res chain seq x y z
N MET A 1 -40.43 -62.20 14.33
CA MET A 1 -40.48 -63.48 15.08
C MET A 1 -39.11 -63.74 15.69
N ARG A 2 -39.03 -64.31 16.91
CA ARG A 2 -37.95 -65.18 17.51
C ARG A 2 -36.46 -64.87 17.25
N HIS A 3 -35.47 -65.04 18.14
CA HIS A 3 -35.29 -65.37 19.58
C HIS A 3 -33.73 -65.33 19.83
N PHE A 4 -33.12 -65.23 21.02
CA PHE A 4 -33.53 -64.98 22.42
C PHE A 4 -32.27 -64.68 23.29
N LEU A 5 -32.44 -63.98 24.42
CA LEU A 5 -31.64 -64.10 25.68
C LEU A 5 -30.14 -63.66 25.65
N ASP A 6 -29.45 -63.43 26.77
CA ASP A 6 -29.82 -63.60 28.21
C ASP A 6 -29.37 -62.40 29.10
N SER A 7 -29.37 -62.60 30.42
CA SER A 7 -29.49 -61.59 31.48
C SER A 7 -28.50 -61.80 32.64
N ARG A 8 -28.29 -60.75 33.47
CA ARG A 8 -28.33 -60.80 34.97
C ARG A 8 -27.99 -59.45 35.65
N TRP A 9 -28.57 -59.27 36.83
CA TRP A 9 -28.29 -58.25 37.87
C TRP A 9 -27.74 -58.97 39.13
N PRO A 10 -27.02 -58.29 40.06
CA PRO A 10 -27.66 -57.58 41.22
C PRO A 10 -26.96 -56.24 41.62
N SER A 11 -27.36 -55.45 42.64
CA SER A 11 -28.67 -55.03 43.25
C SER A 11 -28.44 -54.22 44.55
N VAL A 12 -29.38 -53.30 44.92
CA VAL A 12 -29.65 -52.75 46.30
C VAL A 12 -28.56 -51.83 46.93
N ALA A 13 -28.79 -50.81 47.80
CA ALA A 13 -29.88 -49.83 48.11
C ALA A 13 -29.23 -48.69 48.99
N MET A 14 -29.74 -47.91 49.97
CA MET A 14 -31.00 -47.58 50.71
C MET A 14 -30.64 -46.33 51.62
N MET A 15 -31.49 -45.46 52.23
CA MET A 15 -32.86 -44.96 52.01
C MET A 15 -33.27 -43.88 53.08
N PHE A 16 -33.88 -42.75 52.66
CA PHE A 16 -34.80 -41.81 53.39
C PHE A 16 -34.33 -40.80 54.50
N PHE A 17 -34.90 -39.57 54.42
CA PHE A 17 -35.41 -38.64 55.48
C PHE A 17 -34.46 -38.02 56.55
N LEU A 18 -34.76 -36.93 57.29
CA LEU A 18 -35.53 -35.65 57.06
C LEU A 18 -35.34 -34.66 58.27
N MET A 19 -35.31 -33.34 58.02
CA MET A 19 -35.69 -32.18 58.90
C MET A 19 -35.03 -31.87 60.29
N CYS A 20 -34.42 -30.65 60.35
CA CYS A 20 -34.71 -29.50 61.26
C CYS A 20 -34.40 -29.42 62.80
N THR A 21 -33.65 -28.34 63.12
CA THR A 21 -33.89 -27.26 64.15
C THR A 21 -33.52 -27.33 65.66
N ILE A 22 -32.58 -26.43 66.03
CA ILE A 22 -32.61 -25.39 67.12
C ILE A 22 -32.29 -25.74 68.60
N GLY A 23 -31.50 -24.85 69.24
CA GLY A 23 -31.31 -24.67 70.71
C GLY A 23 -29.94 -25.14 71.23
N ILE A 24 -28.89 -24.33 71.46
CA ILE A 24 -28.71 -23.05 72.20
C ILE A 24 -28.94 -23.15 73.72
N TYR A 25 -27.84 -23.20 74.49
CA TYR A 25 -27.57 -22.32 75.65
C TYR A 25 -26.05 -22.35 75.99
N ALA A 26 -25.53 -21.28 76.60
CA ALA A 26 -24.11 -21.13 77.02
C ALA A 26 -23.94 -21.48 78.53
N THR A 27 -22.77 -21.58 79.17
CA THR A 27 -21.58 -20.70 79.15
C THR A 27 -20.30 -21.33 79.77
N GLY A 28 -19.11 -21.02 79.21
CA GLY A 28 -17.82 -20.94 79.92
C GLY A 28 -17.08 -22.27 80.22
N CYS A 29 -15.74 -22.37 80.11
CA CYS A 29 -14.75 -21.38 79.69
C CYS A 29 -13.53 -22.02 78.98
N GLN A 30 -13.19 -21.47 77.80
CA GLN A 30 -11.96 -21.59 76.98
C GLN A 30 -11.10 -22.89 76.91
N ARG A 31 -10.91 -23.32 75.65
CA ARG A 31 -9.84 -24.18 75.07
C ARG A 31 -9.81 -25.68 75.45
N GLU A 32 -10.18 -26.50 74.47
CA GLU A 32 -9.76 -27.91 74.34
C GLU A 32 -9.35 -28.20 72.89
N ASP A 33 -8.37 -29.08 72.71
CA ASP A 33 -7.90 -29.58 71.41
C ASP A 33 -8.65 -30.86 71.02
N THR A 34 -8.96 -31.07 69.73
CA THR A 34 -9.21 -32.44 69.22
C THR A 34 -8.94 -32.63 67.72
N ILE A 35 -7.69 -32.98 67.44
CA ILE A 35 -7.24 -33.99 66.45
C ILE A 35 -8.11 -34.14 65.16
N ASN A 36 -7.75 -33.32 64.16
CA ASN A 36 -7.26 -33.79 62.86
C ASN A 36 -8.17 -34.72 62.02
N LYS A 37 -9.11 -34.10 61.26
CA LYS A 37 -9.44 -34.59 59.91
C LYS A 37 -8.56 -33.84 58.90
N ARG A 38 -7.92 -34.56 57.97
CA ARG A 38 -7.14 -33.96 56.86
C ARG A 38 -8.06 -33.15 55.96
N SER A 39 -8.04 -31.82 56.09
CA SER A 39 -8.53 -30.93 55.05
C SER A 39 -7.57 -31.01 53.86
N LEU A 40 -8.12 -31.20 52.66
CA LEU A 40 -7.42 -30.88 51.41
C LEU A 40 -7.44 -29.35 51.27
N VAL A 41 -6.54 -28.68 51.99
CA VAL A 41 -6.23 -27.28 51.73
C VAL A 41 -5.66 -27.22 50.31
N THR A 42 -6.47 -26.74 49.37
CA THR A 42 -6.01 -26.30 48.06
C THR A 42 -4.99 -25.20 48.31
N ARG A 43 -3.70 -25.52 48.13
CA ARG A 43 -2.64 -24.52 48.19
C ARG A 43 -2.97 -23.45 47.16
N THR A 44 -3.05 -22.20 47.61
CA THR A 44 -2.91 -21.04 46.74
C THR A 44 -1.65 -21.28 45.87
N PRO A 45 -1.69 -21.06 44.55
CA PRO A 45 -0.47 -21.12 43.74
C PRO A 45 0.56 -20.15 44.33
N GLU A 46 1.81 -20.58 44.38
CA GLU A 46 2.92 -19.70 44.79
C GLU A 46 2.99 -18.51 43.84
N ILE A 47 3.11 -17.29 44.41
CA ILE A 47 3.33 -16.05 43.64
C ILE A 47 4.50 -16.30 42.69
N CYS A 48 4.34 -15.95 41.41
CA CYS A 48 5.28 -16.40 40.39
C CYS A 48 6.69 -15.93 40.74
N SER A 49 7.57 -16.88 41.04
CA SER A 49 8.94 -16.63 41.46
C SER A 49 9.86 -17.11 40.34
N PRO A 50 10.09 -16.31 39.28
CA PRO A 50 10.76 -16.76 38.06
C PRO A 50 12.26 -17.06 38.28
N GLY A 51 12.55 -18.32 38.60
CA GLY A 51 13.92 -18.86 38.56
C GLY A 51 14.47 -18.97 37.14
N GLU A 52 15.65 -19.58 36.99
CA GLU A 52 16.26 -19.78 35.67
C GLU A 52 15.30 -20.51 34.71
N ALA A 53 15.13 -19.94 33.51
CA ALA A 53 14.19 -20.47 32.53
C ALA A 53 14.68 -21.78 31.91
N VAL A 54 13.82 -22.79 31.94
CA VAL A 54 14.03 -24.13 31.42
C VAL A 54 13.99 -24.09 29.89
N ASP A 55 14.97 -24.73 29.26
CA ASP A 55 15.05 -24.91 27.80
C ASP A 55 14.21 -26.12 27.35
N THR A 56 13.62 -26.05 26.16
CA THR A 56 12.89 -27.17 25.54
C THR A 56 13.15 -27.17 24.04
N ASP A 57 13.85 -28.21 23.57
CA ASP A 57 14.25 -28.43 22.17
C ASP A 57 15.23 -27.39 21.58
N GLY A 58 15.96 -26.64 22.43
CA GLY A 58 16.99 -25.67 22.02
C GLY A 58 16.56 -24.21 22.10
N HIS A 59 15.36 -23.94 22.61
CA HIS A 59 14.83 -22.60 22.89
C HIS A 59 13.91 -22.63 24.12
N ARG A 60 13.62 -21.47 24.69
CA ARG A 60 12.72 -21.35 25.84
C ARG A 60 11.29 -21.11 25.36
N ARG A 61 10.34 -21.59 26.17
CA ARG A 61 8.90 -21.38 26.01
C ARG A 61 8.40 -20.69 27.28
N LEU A 62 8.21 -19.37 27.22
CA LEU A 62 7.85 -18.50 28.36
C LEU A 62 6.40 -18.03 28.24
N ALA A 63 5.68 -17.87 29.35
CA ALA A 63 4.37 -17.23 29.30
C ALA A 63 3.99 -16.46 30.57
N LEU A 64 3.16 -15.42 30.39
CA LEU A 64 2.49 -14.69 31.46
C LEU A 64 0.98 -14.71 31.17
N ILE A 65 0.23 -15.34 32.06
CA ILE A 65 -1.20 -15.59 31.91
C ILE A 65 -1.94 -14.87 33.04
N VAL A 66 -2.93 -14.05 32.71
CA VAL A 66 -3.69 -13.21 33.65
C VAL A 66 -5.18 -13.47 33.52
N GLY A 67 -5.88 -13.61 34.65
CA GLY A 67 -7.34 -13.70 34.71
C GLY A 67 -7.92 -12.87 35.85
N VAL A 68 -8.52 -11.71 35.52
CA VAL A 68 -9.07 -10.77 36.51
C VAL A 68 -10.60 -10.91 36.57
N GLY A 69 -11.08 -11.65 37.58
CA GLY A 69 -12.51 -11.83 37.84
C GLY A 69 -13.04 -11.00 39.00
N GLU A 70 -12.21 -10.64 39.96
CA GLU A 70 -12.59 -9.88 41.17
C GLU A 70 -11.85 -8.54 41.19
N TYR A 71 -12.53 -7.44 41.50
CA TYR A 71 -11.96 -6.08 41.47
C TYR A 71 -11.99 -5.40 42.85
N LYS A 72 -10.92 -4.70 43.19
CA LYS A 72 -10.78 -3.96 44.45
C LYS A 72 -11.66 -2.70 44.49
N ASN A 73 -11.95 -2.10 43.32
CA ASN A 73 -12.92 -1.02 43.19
C ASN A 73 -14.34 -1.62 43.10
N ALA A 74 -15.14 -1.49 44.16
CA ALA A 74 -16.50 -2.03 44.24
C ALA A 74 -17.52 -1.42 43.25
N ASN A 75 -17.12 -0.44 42.42
CA ASN A 75 -17.92 0.06 41.30
C ASN A 75 -17.68 -0.73 40.00
N ILE A 76 -16.59 -1.50 39.89
CA ILE A 76 -16.32 -2.41 38.77
C ILE A 76 -17.03 -3.75 39.06
N PRO A 77 -17.84 -4.30 38.14
CA PRO A 77 -18.47 -5.60 38.32
C PRO A 77 -17.49 -6.77 38.32
N ASP A 78 -17.72 -7.76 39.18
CA ASP A 78 -16.96 -9.02 39.16
C ASP A 78 -17.38 -9.93 37.98
N LEU A 79 -16.39 -10.45 37.25
CA LEU A 79 -16.52 -11.39 36.13
C LEU A 79 -16.19 -12.82 36.56
N LYS A 80 -16.93 -13.82 36.06
CA LYS A 80 -16.76 -15.22 36.51
C LYS A 80 -15.88 -16.05 35.59
N GLY A 81 -15.76 -15.67 34.31
CA GLY A 81 -14.94 -16.36 33.33
C GLY A 81 -13.43 -16.15 33.44
N PRO A 82 -12.88 -14.93 33.64
CA PRO A 82 -11.45 -14.70 33.43
C PRO A 82 -10.51 -15.59 34.25
N PRO A 83 -10.77 -15.87 35.54
CA PRO A 83 -9.90 -16.74 36.33
C PRO A 83 -10.02 -18.22 35.97
N ASN A 84 -11.10 -18.62 35.30
CA ASN A 84 -11.32 -19.96 34.76
C ASN A 84 -10.64 -20.10 33.38
N ASP A 85 -10.82 -19.10 32.51
CA ASP A 85 -10.20 -19.01 31.19
C ASP A 85 -8.67 -19.05 31.28
N ALA A 86 -8.07 -18.23 32.14
CA ALA A 86 -6.63 -18.21 32.42
C ALA A 86 -6.10 -19.57 32.92
N ARG A 87 -6.80 -20.25 33.83
CA ARG A 87 -6.42 -21.60 34.31
C ARG A 87 -6.44 -22.64 33.19
N ARG A 88 -7.45 -22.59 32.32
CA ARG A 88 -7.59 -23.53 31.20
C ARG A 88 -6.56 -23.28 30.09
N PHE A 89 -6.19 -22.02 29.87
CA PHE A 89 -5.08 -21.67 28.97
C PHE A 89 -3.71 -22.13 29.53
N TYR A 90 -3.50 -22.01 30.84
CA TYR A 90 -2.33 -22.60 31.53
C TYR A 90 -2.27 -24.13 31.34
N GLU A 91 -3.41 -24.83 31.39
CA GLU A 91 -3.50 -26.27 31.13
C GLU A 91 -3.24 -26.62 29.64
N LEU A 92 -3.66 -25.78 28.69
CA LEU A 92 -3.32 -25.96 27.27
C LEU A 92 -1.81 -25.85 27.00
N LEU A 93 -1.12 -24.91 27.63
CA LEU A 93 0.32 -24.72 27.42
C LEU A 93 1.18 -25.78 28.15
N THR A 94 0.81 -26.14 29.39
CA THR A 94 1.63 -26.95 30.30
C THR A 94 1.14 -28.39 30.51
N GLY A 95 0.04 -28.78 29.85
CA GLY A 95 -0.54 -30.11 29.92
C GLY A 95 0.30 -31.19 29.23
N LYS A 96 0.04 -32.47 29.56
CA LYS A 96 0.76 -33.62 28.98
C LYS A 96 0.66 -33.72 27.45
N ASN A 97 -0.44 -33.23 26.89
CA ASN A 97 -0.70 -33.15 25.45
C ASN A 97 -0.73 -31.67 24.97
N GLY A 98 -0.12 -30.76 25.74
CA GLY A 98 -0.08 -29.32 25.47
C GLY A 98 1.16 -28.89 24.70
N TYR A 99 1.32 -27.58 24.52
CA TYR A 99 2.39 -26.97 23.70
C TYR A 99 3.80 -26.95 24.35
N ALA A 100 4.08 -27.94 25.20
CA ALA A 100 5.37 -28.20 25.85
C ALA A 100 5.99 -27.01 26.62
N PHE A 101 5.17 -26.12 27.20
CA PHE A 101 5.70 -25.06 28.07
C PHE A 101 6.07 -25.64 29.45
N PRO A 102 7.33 -25.52 29.91
CA PRO A 102 7.71 -25.90 31.27
C PRO A 102 6.95 -25.07 32.30
N LYS A 103 6.44 -25.69 33.37
CA LYS A 103 5.65 -24.98 34.40
C LYS A 103 6.45 -23.90 35.13
N GLN A 104 7.77 -24.03 35.16
CA GLN A 104 8.74 -23.06 35.69
C GLN A 104 8.89 -21.80 34.80
N ASN A 105 8.37 -21.84 33.58
CA ASN A 105 8.44 -20.74 32.62
C ASN A 105 7.09 -20.00 32.45
N VAL A 106 6.02 -20.48 33.10
CA VAL A 106 4.65 -19.96 32.94
C VAL A 106 4.16 -19.35 34.25
N CYS A 107 4.07 -18.03 34.30
CA CYS A 107 3.39 -17.31 35.38
C CYS A 107 1.87 -17.30 35.16
N LEU A 108 1.12 -17.39 36.25
CA LEU A 108 -0.34 -17.33 36.27
C LEU A 108 -0.79 -16.39 37.38
N LEU A 109 -1.33 -15.22 37.03
CA LEU A 109 -1.90 -14.23 37.95
C LEU A 109 -3.43 -14.29 37.92
N LEU A 110 -4.06 -14.27 39.09
CA LEU A 110 -5.51 -14.41 39.24
C LEU A 110 -6.03 -13.49 40.35
N ASN A 111 -7.13 -12.77 40.08
CA ASN A 111 -7.84 -11.91 41.06
C ASN A 111 -6.88 -11.04 41.87
N GLU A 112 -6.86 -11.18 43.21
CA GLU A 112 -6.01 -10.43 44.16
C GLU A 112 -4.50 -10.40 43.79
N GLN A 113 -4.01 -11.38 43.03
CA GLN A 113 -2.62 -11.45 42.58
C GLN A 113 -2.36 -10.65 41.29
N ALA A 114 -3.40 -10.40 40.49
CA ALA A 114 -3.34 -9.72 39.21
C ALA A 114 -3.43 -8.19 39.38
N THR A 115 -2.50 -7.61 40.13
CA THR A 115 -2.35 -6.16 40.25
C THR A 115 -1.54 -5.57 39.11
N THR A 116 -1.73 -4.27 38.86
CA THR A 116 -1.03 -3.50 37.84
C THR A 116 0.48 -3.51 38.08
N GLY A 117 0.89 -3.41 39.37
CA GLY A 117 2.29 -3.49 39.78
C GLY A 117 2.91 -4.88 39.56
N GLU A 118 2.23 -5.94 40.00
CA GLU A 118 2.73 -7.31 39.86
C GLU A 118 2.81 -7.75 38.40
N PHE A 119 1.85 -7.33 37.56
CA PHE A 119 1.89 -7.56 36.12
C PHE A 119 3.11 -6.92 35.47
N LYS A 120 3.39 -5.64 35.74
CA LYS A 120 4.56 -4.93 35.19
C LYS A 120 5.87 -5.58 35.67
N GLN A 121 5.96 -5.91 36.96
CA GLN A 121 7.12 -6.60 37.54
C GLN A 121 7.37 -7.98 36.89
N LEU A 122 6.33 -8.80 36.70
CA LEU A 122 6.46 -10.11 36.09
C LEU A 122 6.63 -10.06 34.57
N PHE A 123 6.15 -9.03 33.88
CA PHE A 123 6.45 -8.83 32.47
C PHE A 123 7.96 -8.67 32.28
N ASP A 124 8.61 -7.78 33.03
CA ASP A 124 10.06 -7.59 32.92
C ASP A 124 10.83 -8.82 33.45
N THR A 125 10.57 -9.29 34.68
CA THR A 125 11.37 -10.37 35.31
C THR A 125 11.07 -11.77 34.77
N ALA A 126 9.82 -12.11 34.45
CA ALA A 126 9.47 -13.45 33.97
C ALA A 126 9.64 -13.61 32.45
N LEU A 127 9.52 -12.51 31.67
CA LEU A 127 9.67 -12.51 30.21
C LEU A 127 10.93 -11.77 29.74
N VAL A 128 11.04 -10.45 29.91
CA VAL A 128 12.09 -9.62 29.27
C VAL A 128 13.50 -10.00 29.74
N GLU A 129 13.70 -10.30 31.02
CA GLU A 129 15.01 -10.72 31.55
C GLU A 129 15.39 -12.16 31.16
N ARG A 130 14.39 -13.01 30.87
CA ARG A 130 14.59 -14.46 30.65
C ARG A 130 14.58 -14.86 29.17
N ALA A 131 13.97 -14.05 28.31
CA ALA A 131 13.91 -14.26 26.87
C ALA A 131 15.25 -14.00 26.16
N ARG A 132 15.52 -14.83 25.16
CA ARG A 132 16.66 -14.81 24.23
C ARG A 132 16.14 -14.89 22.80
N GLU A 133 17.04 -14.67 21.84
CA GLU A 133 16.73 -14.82 20.42
C GLU A 133 16.18 -16.23 20.12
N ASN A 134 15.08 -16.29 19.36
CA ASN A 134 14.32 -17.51 19.03
C ASN A 134 13.50 -18.16 20.18
N ASP A 135 13.45 -17.57 21.38
CA ASP A 135 12.52 -18.03 22.43
C ASP A 135 11.06 -17.71 22.08
N VAL A 136 10.13 -18.62 22.36
CA VAL A 136 8.68 -18.40 22.20
C VAL A 136 8.12 -17.75 23.46
N VAL A 137 7.36 -16.65 23.31
CA VAL A 137 6.74 -15.94 24.43
C VAL A 137 5.24 -15.76 24.20
N VAL A 138 4.42 -16.11 25.20
CA VAL A 138 2.96 -15.97 25.15
C VAL A 138 2.46 -15.08 26.28
N ILE A 139 1.68 -14.08 25.94
CA ILE A 139 0.96 -13.22 26.88
C ILE A 139 -0.54 -13.50 26.69
N PHE A 140 -1.23 -13.85 27.77
CA PHE A 140 -2.68 -14.05 27.78
C PHE A 140 -3.29 -13.17 28.86
N PHE A 141 -4.28 -12.36 28.50
CA PHE A 141 -5.09 -11.59 29.44
C PHE A 141 -6.58 -11.91 29.23
N ALA A 142 -7.29 -12.15 30.32
CA ALA A 142 -8.74 -12.08 30.38
C ALA A 142 -9.14 -11.19 31.56
N GLY A 143 -10.17 -10.36 31.36
CA GLY A 143 -10.63 -9.39 32.36
C GLY A 143 -11.51 -8.32 31.73
N HIS A 144 -11.76 -7.23 32.46
CA HIS A 144 -12.37 -6.05 31.89
C HIS A 144 -11.37 -5.29 31.01
N GLY A 145 -11.87 -4.78 29.88
CA GLY A 145 -11.25 -3.67 29.16
C GLY A 145 -12.09 -2.40 29.31
N SER A 146 -11.50 -1.26 28.95
CA SER A 146 -12.17 0.04 28.91
C SER A 146 -11.47 0.96 27.89
N GLN A 147 -11.84 2.24 27.92
CA GLN A 147 -11.20 3.29 27.13
C GLN A 147 -10.79 4.44 28.05
N ALA A 148 -9.77 5.20 27.66
CA ALA A 148 -9.40 6.44 28.29
C ALA A 148 -9.04 7.46 27.20
N ARG A 149 -9.24 8.75 27.45
CA ARG A 149 -9.02 9.75 26.41
C ARG A 149 -7.57 9.85 25.97
N ASP A 150 -7.36 10.02 24.67
CA ASP A 150 -6.09 10.35 24.02
C ASP A 150 -5.51 11.67 24.54
N LYS A 151 -4.18 11.67 24.69
CA LYS A 151 -3.36 12.78 25.17
C LYS A 151 -2.17 13.10 24.26
N ASN A 152 -1.91 12.29 23.24
CA ASN A 152 -0.77 12.42 22.33
C ASN A 152 -1.21 12.86 20.90
N GLY A 153 -2.37 12.39 20.41
CA GLY A 153 -2.97 12.81 19.14
C GLY A 153 -2.66 11.93 17.93
N ASP A 154 -2.31 10.65 18.11
CA ASP A 154 -2.08 9.69 17.02
C ASP A 154 -3.30 8.81 16.67
N GLU A 155 -4.27 8.67 17.58
CA GLU A 155 -5.48 7.86 17.38
C GLU A 155 -6.61 8.64 16.66
N PRO A 156 -7.26 8.07 15.62
CA PRO A 156 -8.19 8.81 14.76
C PRO A 156 -9.58 9.10 15.35
N ASP A 157 -9.90 8.62 16.56
CA ASP A 157 -11.18 8.82 17.25
C ASP A 157 -11.09 9.39 18.69
N GLU A 158 -9.87 9.74 19.16
CA GLU A 158 -9.53 10.32 20.48
C GLU A 158 -9.56 9.38 21.72
N TRP A 159 -9.43 8.03 21.60
CA TRP A 159 -9.58 7.10 22.76
C TRP A 159 -8.63 5.89 22.86
N ASP A 160 -7.50 6.02 23.58
CA ASP A 160 -6.67 4.89 24.06
C ASP A 160 -7.50 3.74 24.65
N GLU A 161 -7.08 2.51 24.35
CA GLU A 161 -7.68 1.28 24.83
C GLU A 161 -6.97 0.76 26.10
N THR A 162 -7.73 0.23 27.08
CA THR A 162 -7.16 -0.11 28.40
C THR A 162 -7.47 -1.51 28.91
N LEU A 163 -6.51 -2.12 29.63
CA LEU A 163 -6.70 -3.35 30.41
C LEU A 163 -6.89 -3.03 31.90
N MET A 164 -7.94 -3.61 32.51
CA MET A 164 -8.25 -3.41 33.93
C MET A 164 -7.72 -4.55 34.80
N PHE A 165 -6.75 -4.23 35.66
CA PHE A 165 -6.21 -5.13 36.68
C PHE A 165 -7.02 -5.05 37.99
N HIS A 166 -6.75 -5.95 38.94
CA HIS A 166 -7.51 -6.06 40.20
C HIS A 166 -7.54 -4.75 41.00
N ASP A 167 -6.45 -3.98 40.95
CA ASP A 167 -6.27 -2.69 41.63
C ASP A 167 -6.68 -1.47 40.79
N ALA A 168 -7.15 -1.66 39.57
CA ALA A 168 -7.52 -0.59 38.66
C ALA A 168 -8.58 0.36 39.26
N ARG A 169 -8.35 1.66 39.06
CA ARG A 169 -9.15 2.76 39.60
C ARG A 169 -9.26 2.72 41.14
N THR A 170 -8.21 2.29 41.85
CA THR A 170 -8.10 2.40 43.32
C THR A 170 -6.80 3.09 43.73
N ASP A 171 -6.84 3.85 44.83
CA ASP A 171 -5.65 4.48 45.46
C ASP A 171 -4.73 5.29 44.52
N GLY A 172 -5.27 5.82 43.41
CA GLY A 172 -4.52 6.57 42.39
C GLY A 172 -3.93 5.71 41.26
N ILE A 173 -4.24 4.42 41.20
CA ILE A 173 -3.82 3.50 40.13
C ILE A 173 -4.87 3.56 39.01
N GLY A 174 -4.48 4.04 37.83
CA GLY A 174 -5.30 4.00 36.62
C GLY A 174 -5.28 2.64 35.92
N ASP A 175 -6.00 2.53 34.81
CA ASP A 175 -5.97 1.35 33.94
C ASP A 175 -4.62 1.26 33.18
N LEU A 176 -4.24 0.07 32.69
CA LEU A 176 -3.08 -0.07 31.81
C LEU A 176 -3.46 0.30 30.37
N ARG A 177 -2.95 1.42 29.86
CA ARG A 177 -3.10 1.82 28.45
C ARG A 177 -2.29 0.91 27.52
N ASP A 178 -2.84 0.67 26.34
CA ASP A 178 -2.18 0.15 25.15
C ASP A 178 -0.81 0.78 24.86
N ASP A 179 -0.64 2.11 24.95
CA ASP A 179 0.64 2.81 24.74
C ASP A 179 1.74 2.32 25.71
N GLU A 180 1.44 2.21 27.01
CA GLU A 180 2.39 1.65 27.98
C GLU A 180 2.66 0.15 27.70
N PHE A 181 1.64 -0.60 27.30
CA PHE A 181 1.78 -2.02 26.95
C PHE A 181 2.58 -2.22 25.65
N ASN A 182 2.45 -1.34 24.67
CA ASN A 182 3.25 -1.26 23.44
C ASN A 182 4.73 -1.02 23.77
N GLN A 183 5.01 -0.07 24.67
CA GLN A 183 6.36 0.17 25.17
C GLN A 183 6.93 -1.04 25.93
N MET A 184 6.10 -1.81 26.66
CA MET A 184 6.47 -3.08 27.27
C MET A 184 6.79 -4.15 26.21
N LEU A 185 5.91 -4.36 25.23
CA LEU A 185 6.13 -5.26 24.09
C LEU A 185 7.41 -4.92 23.31
N ALA A 186 7.73 -3.64 23.12
CA ALA A 186 8.97 -3.19 22.49
C ALA A 186 10.25 -3.48 23.34
N ARG A 187 10.14 -3.71 24.66
CA ARG A 187 11.25 -4.27 25.47
C ARG A 187 11.43 -5.75 25.20
N LEU A 188 10.34 -6.50 25.09
CA LEU A 188 10.32 -7.94 24.84
C LEU A 188 10.73 -8.31 23.41
N TYR A 189 10.28 -7.54 22.41
CA TYR A 189 10.58 -7.74 20.99
C TYR A 189 12.09 -7.62 20.69
N ARG A 190 12.82 -6.79 21.45
CA ARG A 190 14.29 -6.71 21.42
C ARG A 190 15.00 -7.93 22.01
N LYS A 191 14.26 -8.91 22.56
CA LYS A 191 14.78 -10.23 22.97
C LYS A 191 14.39 -11.32 21.98
N THR A 192 13.14 -11.34 21.52
CA THR A 192 12.64 -12.33 20.57
C THR A 192 11.47 -11.78 19.76
N ARG A 193 11.36 -12.21 18.49
CA ARG A 193 10.22 -11.88 17.61
C ARG A 193 9.05 -12.86 17.74
N TYR A 194 9.25 -14.01 18.41
CA TYR A 194 8.27 -15.09 18.49
C TYR A 194 7.22 -14.88 19.60
N ILE A 195 6.72 -13.66 19.69
CA ILE A 195 5.72 -13.22 20.66
C ILE A 195 4.32 -13.59 20.14
N THR A 196 3.41 -13.93 21.07
CA THR A 196 1.98 -14.05 20.82
C THR A 196 1.19 -13.41 21.95
N VAL A 197 0.33 -12.46 21.64
CA VAL A 197 -0.57 -11.78 22.60
C VAL A 197 -1.99 -12.24 22.35
N ILE A 198 -2.70 -12.60 23.42
CA ILE A 198 -4.10 -13.04 23.37
C ILE A 198 -4.90 -12.25 24.41
N LEU A 199 -5.92 -11.51 23.96
CA LEU A 199 -6.74 -10.63 24.78
C LEU A 199 -8.20 -11.08 24.75
N ASP A 200 -8.74 -11.50 25.89
CA ASP A 200 -10.17 -11.80 26.11
C ASP A 200 -10.78 -10.75 27.07
N SER A 201 -10.72 -9.51 26.60
CA SER A 201 -11.23 -8.25 27.17
C SER A 201 -11.99 -7.46 26.10
N CYS A 202 -12.54 -6.30 26.45
CA CYS A 202 -13.34 -5.50 25.52
C CYS A 202 -13.17 -4.00 25.74
N ASN A 203 -12.93 -3.27 24.65
CA ASN A 203 -12.78 -1.81 24.66
C ASN A 203 -14.01 -1.10 24.04
N ALA A 204 -14.92 -1.85 23.41
CA ALA A 204 -16.09 -1.31 22.71
C ALA A 204 -17.37 -1.23 23.58
N GLY A 205 -17.88 -0.01 23.80
CA GLY A 205 -19.07 0.26 24.62
C GLY A 205 -20.43 0.00 23.93
N THR A 206 -20.75 -1.25 23.55
CA THR A 206 -22.02 -1.57 22.86
C THR A 206 -22.94 -2.53 23.63
N ALA A 207 -24.15 -2.10 23.98
CA ALA A 207 -25.09 -2.86 24.81
C ALA A 207 -25.90 -3.93 24.03
N THR A 208 -25.52 -5.21 24.17
CA THR A 208 -26.27 -6.36 23.64
C THR A 208 -27.54 -6.69 24.44
N ARG A 209 -28.60 -7.16 23.75
CA ARG A 209 -29.91 -7.51 24.33
C ARG A 209 -30.07 -8.99 24.71
N ASP A 210 -28.97 -9.68 24.97
CA ASP A 210 -28.89 -11.14 25.16
C ASP A 210 -28.30 -11.46 26.56
N PRO A 211 -28.55 -12.63 27.19
CA PRO A 211 -28.21 -12.86 28.60
C PRO A 211 -26.72 -13.23 28.83
N ALA A 212 -25.82 -12.78 27.96
CA ALA A 212 -24.38 -12.89 28.12
C ALA A 212 -23.83 -11.72 28.95
N VAL A 213 -22.71 -11.92 29.64
CA VAL A 213 -22.04 -10.85 30.41
C VAL A 213 -20.96 -10.21 29.54
N VAL A 214 -20.95 -8.88 29.50
CA VAL A 214 -20.04 -8.06 28.68
C VAL A 214 -18.75 -7.75 29.44
N ARG A 215 -17.59 -7.87 28.79
CA ARG A 215 -16.26 -7.61 29.39
C ARG A 215 -15.76 -6.17 29.23
N PHE A 216 -16.64 -5.22 28.95
CA PHE A 216 -16.37 -3.77 28.89
C PHE A 216 -16.73 -3.09 30.21
N PHE A 217 -16.00 -2.05 30.59
CA PHE A 217 -16.37 -1.14 31.67
C PHE A 217 -16.32 0.32 31.20
N GLU A 218 -17.10 1.21 31.83
CA GLU A 218 -17.27 2.60 31.38
C GLU A 218 -15.93 3.37 31.32
N PRO A 219 -15.73 4.27 30.34
CA PRO A 219 -14.44 4.97 30.16
C PRO A 219 -13.95 5.72 31.39
N MET A 220 -12.63 5.89 31.49
CA MET A 220 -12.02 6.67 32.57
C MET A 220 -12.31 8.17 32.40
N ALA A 221 -12.65 8.86 33.50
CA ALA A 221 -12.89 10.30 33.48
C ALA A 221 -11.59 11.10 33.25
N ASP A 222 -11.69 12.31 32.69
CA ASP A 222 -10.55 13.18 32.37
C ASP A 222 -9.78 13.64 33.63
N ASP A 223 -8.75 12.88 34.02
CA ASP A 223 -7.76 13.29 35.04
C ASP A 223 -6.93 14.48 34.54
N ALA A 224 -7.17 15.64 35.15
CA ALA A 224 -6.70 16.96 34.70
C ALA A 224 -5.25 17.31 35.08
N ASP A 225 -4.59 16.52 35.94
CA ASP A 225 -3.32 16.87 36.61
C ASP A 225 -2.14 15.93 36.29
N ALA A 226 -2.18 15.19 35.17
CA ALA A 226 -1.06 14.36 34.72
C ALA A 226 0.00 15.18 33.94
N ASP A 227 1.28 15.06 34.31
CA ASP A 227 2.39 15.82 33.72
C ASP A 227 2.64 15.44 32.23
N PRO A 228 2.58 16.40 31.28
CA PRO A 228 2.85 16.13 29.87
C PRO A 228 4.33 15.85 29.53
N SER A 229 5.26 15.95 30.50
CA SER A 229 6.70 15.79 30.24
C SER A 229 7.13 14.39 29.78
N THR A 230 6.31 13.36 29.97
CA THR A 230 6.60 11.96 29.58
C THR A 230 6.20 11.61 28.14
N ALA A 231 5.30 12.36 27.50
CA ALA A 231 4.71 12.01 26.20
C ALA A 231 5.58 12.32 24.95
N ALA A 232 6.78 12.88 25.13
CA ALA A 232 7.53 13.53 24.05
C ALA A 232 8.53 12.64 23.28
N ALA A 233 8.35 11.31 23.25
CA ALA A 233 9.40 10.36 22.86
C ALA A 233 9.01 9.22 21.89
N GLY A 234 7.90 9.35 21.16
CA GLY A 234 7.54 8.45 20.06
C GLY A 234 6.13 8.74 19.56
N GLY A 235 6.00 9.35 18.38
CA GLY A 235 4.69 9.53 17.74
C GLY A 235 4.44 8.38 16.77
N ASP A 236 3.36 7.64 16.98
CA ASP A 236 2.86 6.64 16.04
C ASP A 236 1.93 7.29 14.99
N GLN A 237 1.27 6.49 14.14
CA GLN A 237 0.17 6.93 13.28
C GLN A 237 -1.00 5.93 13.30
N GLY A 238 -1.72 5.88 14.42
CA GLY A 238 -3.09 5.37 14.54
C GLY A 238 -3.28 3.88 14.30
N ALA A 239 -2.85 3.03 15.25
CA ALA A 239 -2.94 1.57 15.13
C ALA A 239 -3.12 0.79 16.46
N GLY A 240 -3.61 1.43 17.55
CA GLY A 240 -4.01 0.73 18.79
C GLY A 240 -2.99 -0.29 19.36
N TRP A 241 -3.47 -1.50 19.70
CA TRP A 241 -2.71 -2.50 20.48
C TRP A 241 -1.31 -2.90 19.97
N VAL A 242 -0.95 -2.71 18.69
CA VAL A 242 0.43 -2.82 18.16
C VAL A 242 0.56 -2.17 16.77
N THR A 243 1.57 -1.31 16.64
CA THR A 243 2.07 -0.73 15.37
C THR A 243 2.55 -1.77 14.34
N GLU A 244 2.56 -1.43 13.05
CA GLU A 244 3.17 -2.26 11.98
C GLU A 244 4.68 -2.57 12.19
N SER A 245 5.35 -1.93 13.16
CA SER A 245 6.81 -2.05 13.37
C SER A 245 7.27 -3.36 14.04
N LEU A 246 6.40 -4.10 14.75
CA LEU A 246 6.76 -5.28 15.55
C LEU A 246 6.67 -6.62 14.78
N ALA A 247 7.21 -6.63 13.56
CA ALA A 247 7.11 -7.72 12.58
C ALA A 247 7.50 -9.12 13.12
N GLY A 248 6.55 -10.07 13.06
CA GLY A 248 6.68 -11.44 13.57
C GLY A 248 5.85 -11.72 14.83
N THR A 249 5.42 -10.67 15.53
CA THR A 249 4.41 -10.75 16.60
C THR A 249 3.07 -11.26 16.05
N VAL A 250 2.27 -11.93 16.87
CA VAL A 250 0.91 -12.38 16.54
C VAL A 250 -0.06 -11.91 17.63
N ILE A 251 -1.21 -11.36 17.25
CA ILE A 251 -2.19 -10.78 18.18
C ILE A 251 -3.57 -11.34 17.88
N PHE A 252 -4.22 -11.83 18.93
CA PHE A 252 -5.51 -12.52 18.91
C PHE A 252 -6.44 -11.82 19.90
N SER A 253 -7.27 -10.88 19.42
CA SER A 253 -8.26 -10.19 20.24
C SER A 253 -9.62 -10.87 20.14
N ALA A 254 -10.31 -10.96 21.28
CA ALA A 254 -11.66 -11.49 21.38
C ALA A 254 -12.70 -10.65 20.62
N ALA A 255 -12.46 -9.36 20.43
CA ALA A 255 -13.38 -8.47 19.73
C ALA A 255 -12.67 -7.35 18.97
N THR A 256 -13.36 -6.80 17.96
CA THR A 256 -13.09 -5.49 17.36
C THR A 256 -13.67 -4.36 18.21
N ASP A 257 -13.05 -3.20 18.15
CA ASP A 257 -13.37 -1.83 18.63
C ASP A 257 -14.84 -1.34 18.45
N SER A 258 -15.70 -2.09 17.76
CA SER A 258 -17.16 -1.84 17.65
C SER A 258 -18.08 -2.96 18.19
N ASN A 259 -17.52 -4.01 18.82
CA ASN A 259 -18.27 -5.18 19.29
C ASN A 259 -17.84 -5.61 20.70
N PRO A 260 -18.76 -6.08 21.57
CA PRO A 260 -18.39 -6.55 22.90
C PRO A 260 -17.74 -7.93 22.89
N ALA A 261 -16.70 -8.13 23.72
CA ALA A 261 -16.29 -9.47 24.15
C ALA A 261 -17.20 -9.98 25.27
N LEU A 262 -17.61 -11.25 25.19
CA LEU A 262 -18.71 -11.81 25.96
C LEU A 262 -18.31 -13.08 26.72
N GLU A 263 -18.88 -13.27 27.91
CA GLU A 263 -18.81 -14.53 28.64
C GLU A 263 -20.19 -15.20 28.88
N LYS A 264 -20.17 -16.53 28.86
CA LYS A 264 -21.34 -17.41 28.95
C LYS A 264 -20.99 -18.58 29.86
N ASN A 265 -21.85 -18.88 30.84
CA ASN A 265 -21.62 -19.95 31.84
C ASN A 265 -20.28 -19.84 32.61
N GLY A 266 -19.72 -18.63 32.79
CA GLY A 266 -18.43 -18.41 33.45
C GLY A 266 -17.22 -18.81 32.60
N ARG A 267 -17.26 -18.46 31.30
CA ARG A 267 -16.21 -18.69 30.29
C ARG A 267 -16.31 -17.63 29.20
N GLY A 268 -15.19 -17.07 28.75
CA GLY A 268 -15.13 -16.21 27.56
C GLY A 268 -15.45 -17.02 26.31
N ILE A 269 -16.36 -16.52 25.47
CA ILE A 269 -16.81 -17.26 24.26
C ILE A 269 -15.64 -17.40 23.27
N PHE A 270 -14.78 -16.39 23.18
CA PHE A 270 -13.53 -16.44 22.41
C PHE A 270 -12.54 -17.46 22.98
N THR A 271 -12.25 -17.44 24.30
CA THR A 271 -11.37 -18.44 24.91
C THR A 271 -11.92 -19.87 24.77
N ASP A 272 -13.23 -20.11 24.85
CA ASP A 272 -13.82 -21.44 24.61
C ASP A 272 -13.56 -21.91 23.16
N ALA A 273 -13.77 -21.06 22.16
CA ALA A 273 -13.46 -21.36 20.77
C ALA A 273 -11.96 -21.58 20.51
N LEU A 274 -11.09 -20.73 21.07
CA LEU A 274 -9.64 -20.83 21.00
C LEU A 274 -9.14 -22.16 21.57
N LEU A 275 -9.57 -22.51 22.79
CA LEU A 275 -9.22 -23.76 23.46
C LEU A 275 -9.75 -24.98 22.69
N GLN A 276 -10.93 -24.89 22.08
CA GLN A 276 -11.47 -25.96 21.24
C GLN A 276 -10.62 -26.19 19.97
N ILE A 277 -10.22 -25.13 19.27
CA ILE A 277 -9.41 -25.28 18.05
C ILE A 277 -7.99 -25.74 18.37
N LEU A 278 -7.31 -25.10 19.33
CA LEU A 278 -5.93 -25.44 19.68
C LEU A 278 -5.82 -26.79 20.41
N GLY A 279 -6.78 -27.14 21.27
CA GLY A 279 -6.80 -28.43 21.97
C GLY A 279 -7.08 -29.64 21.06
N ASN A 280 -7.88 -29.46 20.00
CA ASN A 280 -8.19 -30.54 19.05
C ASN A 280 -7.12 -30.76 17.97
N ALA A 281 -6.08 -29.93 17.90
CA ALA A 281 -4.95 -30.09 16.97
C ALA A 281 -4.20 -31.43 17.18
N GLY A 282 -4.15 -31.92 18.42
CA GLY A 282 -3.37 -33.09 18.79
C GLY A 282 -1.90 -32.94 18.39
N ASN A 283 -1.37 -33.93 17.67
CA ASN A 283 0.02 -33.89 17.18
C ASN A 283 0.17 -33.20 15.79
N GLN A 284 -0.87 -32.54 15.26
CA GLN A 284 -0.82 -31.90 13.95
C GLN A 284 -0.37 -30.43 14.07
N THR A 285 0.59 -30.02 13.24
CA THR A 285 1.08 -28.64 13.20
C THR A 285 0.04 -27.71 12.54
N MET A 286 -0.57 -26.84 13.33
CA MET A 286 -1.52 -25.82 12.87
C MET A 286 -0.86 -24.44 12.78
N THR A 287 -1.19 -23.63 11.78
CA THR A 287 -0.78 -22.20 11.73
C THR A 287 -1.81 -21.27 12.38
N TYR A 288 -1.39 -20.08 12.79
CA TYR A 288 -2.32 -19.07 13.32
C TYR A 288 -3.40 -18.69 12.30
N ALA A 289 -3.10 -18.65 10.99
CA ALA A 289 -4.08 -18.47 9.93
C ALA A 289 -5.06 -19.65 9.76
N GLN A 290 -4.69 -20.87 10.16
CA GLN A 290 -5.61 -22.00 10.25
C GLN A 290 -6.50 -21.91 11.50
N ALA A 291 -5.99 -21.38 12.62
CA ALA A 291 -6.79 -21.10 13.81
C ALA A 291 -7.79 -19.95 13.58
N ALA A 292 -7.33 -18.83 13.04
CA ALA A 292 -8.13 -17.64 12.72
C ALA A 292 -9.22 -17.89 11.66
N ARG A 293 -9.06 -18.89 10.78
CA ARG A 293 -10.13 -19.37 9.88
C ARG A 293 -11.26 -20.12 10.60
N GLN A 294 -11.01 -20.70 11.77
CA GLN A 294 -11.94 -21.59 12.46
C GLN A 294 -12.58 -20.95 13.70
N ILE A 295 -11.84 -20.13 14.45
CA ILE A 295 -12.32 -19.50 15.69
C ILE A 295 -13.58 -18.63 15.47
N PRO A 296 -13.66 -17.75 14.45
CA PRO A 296 -14.86 -16.96 14.20
C PRO A 296 -16.11 -17.80 13.90
N LEU A 297 -15.96 -18.97 13.28
CA LEU A 297 -17.09 -19.87 13.00
C LEU A 297 -17.70 -20.45 14.28
N LEU A 298 -16.87 -20.70 15.30
CA LEU A 298 -17.34 -21.12 16.63
C LEU A 298 -17.93 -19.95 17.42
N VAL A 299 -17.24 -18.80 17.47
CA VAL A 299 -17.73 -17.61 18.20
C VAL A 299 -19.07 -17.11 17.65
N ALA A 300 -19.20 -17.04 16.32
CA ALA A 300 -20.45 -16.65 15.64
C ALA A 300 -21.60 -17.68 15.78
N SER A 301 -21.31 -18.90 16.23
CA SER A 301 -22.35 -19.91 16.53
C SER A 301 -22.97 -19.73 17.93
N GLU A 302 -22.28 -19.01 18.82
CA GLU A 302 -22.69 -18.82 20.23
C GLU A 302 -23.01 -17.36 20.59
N SER A 303 -22.62 -16.39 19.74
CA SER A 303 -22.71 -14.93 20.00
C SER A 303 -22.54 -14.07 18.74
N PRO A 304 -22.88 -12.76 18.76
CA PRO A 304 -22.57 -11.82 17.67
C PRO A 304 -21.14 -11.24 17.71
N GLN A 305 -20.29 -11.71 18.62
CA GLN A 305 -18.92 -11.22 18.83
C GLN A 305 -18.03 -11.51 17.61
N VAL A 306 -17.18 -10.55 17.23
CA VAL A 306 -16.30 -10.62 16.05
C VAL A 306 -14.83 -10.56 16.49
N PRO A 307 -14.11 -11.70 16.60
CA PRO A 307 -12.70 -11.71 16.94
C PRO A 307 -11.82 -11.06 15.86
N TYR A 308 -10.72 -10.44 16.30
CA TYR A 308 -9.73 -9.79 15.43
C TYR A 308 -8.36 -10.48 15.54
N PHE A 309 -7.64 -10.56 14.41
CA PHE A 309 -6.35 -11.24 14.32
C PHE A 309 -5.37 -10.42 13.50
N HIS A 310 -4.19 -10.14 14.07
CA HIS A 310 -3.15 -9.33 13.44
C HIS A 310 -1.77 -10.02 13.53
N GLY A 311 -0.85 -9.60 12.66
CA GLY A 311 0.56 -9.99 12.69
C GLY A 311 0.88 -11.21 11.83
N ASP A 312 1.94 -11.95 12.19
CA ASP A 312 2.45 -13.06 11.39
C ASP A 312 1.62 -14.34 11.56
N LEU A 313 0.43 -14.34 10.95
CA LEU A 313 -0.49 -15.46 10.96
C LEU A 313 0.04 -16.69 10.18
N SER A 314 1.17 -16.59 9.46
CA SER A 314 1.78 -17.72 8.74
C SER A 314 2.45 -18.73 9.68
N ARG A 315 2.93 -18.26 10.83
CA ARG A 315 3.62 -19.07 11.85
C ARG A 315 2.79 -20.24 12.35
N THR A 316 3.49 -21.32 12.71
CA THR A 316 2.92 -22.44 13.47
C THR A 316 2.63 -22.01 14.91
N VAL A 317 1.49 -22.46 15.46
CA VAL A 317 1.01 -22.03 16.77
C VAL A 317 2.02 -22.38 17.87
N PHE A 318 2.48 -21.35 18.58
CA PHE A 318 3.50 -21.38 19.62
C PHE A 318 4.83 -22.06 19.18
N ASP A 319 5.23 -21.90 17.92
CA ASP A 319 6.55 -22.31 17.42
C ASP A 319 7.48 -21.10 17.21
N SER A 320 8.78 -21.36 17.38
CA SER A 320 9.90 -20.50 17.01
C SER A 320 10.36 -20.75 15.57
N LYS A 321 9.99 -21.88 14.99
CA LYS A 321 10.22 -22.14 13.56
C LYS A 321 9.14 -21.46 12.73
N SER A 322 9.50 -20.35 12.08
CA SER A 322 8.71 -19.91 10.94
C SER A 322 8.70 -21.03 9.90
N ARG A 323 7.51 -21.34 9.40
CA ARG A 323 7.38 -21.92 8.07
C ARG A 323 6.81 -20.78 7.24
N ASP A 324 7.66 -20.20 6.40
CA ASP A 324 7.27 -19.20 5.40
C ASP A 324 6.39 -19.89 4.36
N ARG A 325 5.18 -20.29 4.75
CA ARG A 325 4.21 -20.95 3.89
C ARG A 325 3.62 -19.89 2.96
N PRO A 326 3.68 -20.10 1.63
CA PRO A 326 3.13 -19.15 0.69
C PRO A 326 1.62 -19.04 0.90
N ILE A 327 1.06 -17.88 0.54
CA ILE A 327 -0.39 -17.69 0.46
C ILE A 327 -0.90 -18.61 -0.67
N ALA A 328 -1.51 -19.71 -0.26
CA ALA A 328 -1.90 -20.82 -1.11
C ALA A 328 -3.34 -21.26 -0.79
N TRP A 329 -3.93 -22.00 -1.72
CA TRP A 329 -5.08 -22.85 -1.46
C TRP A 329 -4.60 -24.27 -1.15
N GLU A 330 -5.40 -25.03 -0.41
CA GLU A 330 -5.10 -26.41 -0.02
C GLU A 330 -5.88 -27.36 -0.95
N VAL A 331 -5.26 -28.47 -1.36
CA VAL A 331 -5.98 -29.57 -2.02
C VAL A 331 -6.88 -30.23 -0.98
N ILE A 332 -8.20 -30.05 -1.10
CA ILE A 332 -9.19 -30.65 -0.20
C ILE A 332 -9.41 -32.12 -0.58
N LYS A 333 -9.51 -32.42 -1.87
CA LYS A 333 -9.83 -33.76 -2.36
C LYS A 333 -9.24 -34.03 -3.75
N VAL A 334 -8.70 -35.23 -3.89
CA VAL A 334 -8.04 -35.72 -5.11
C VAL A 334 -9.00 -36.57 -5.93
N GLY A 335 -9.04 -36.31 -7.23
CA GLY A 335 -9.83 -37.05 -8.22
C GLY A 335 -9.99 -36.24 -9.51
N PRO A 336 -10.79 -36.75 -10.46
CA PRO A 336 -11.35 -35.96 -11.54
C PRO A 336 -12.79 -35.54 -11.17
N PRO A 337 -13.06 -34.26 -10.86
CA PRO A 337 -12.14 -33.13 -10.78
C PRO A 337 -11.42 -33.02 -9.43
N LEU A 338 -10.39 -32.17 -9.38
CA LEU A 338 -9.69 -31.79 -8.16
C LEU A 338 -10.51 -30.73 -7.40
N GLU A 339 -10.63 -30.86 -6.09
CA GLU A 339 -11.27 -29.83 -5.25
C GLU A 339 -10.20 -29.11 -4.42
N LEU A 340 -10.14 -27.78 -4.58
CA LEU A 340 -9.25 -26.86 -3.87
C LEU A 340 -10.08 -25.95 -2.96
N GLY A 341 -9.48 -25.44 -1.89
CA GLY A 341 -10.10 -24.35 -1.12
C GLY A 341 -9.12 -23.57 -0.25
N GLY A 342 -9.52 -22.38 0.16
CA GLY A 342 -8.68 -21.43 0.88
C GLY A 342 -9.36 -20.07 1.07
N PRO A 343 -8.64 -19.04 1.53
CA PRO A 343 -9.18 -17.69 1.65
C PRO A 343 -9.53 -17.12 0.27
N ALA A 344 -10.55 -16.27 0.17
CA ALA A 344 -10.82 -15.54 -1.06
C ALA A 344 -9.67 -14.56 -1.35
N LEU A 345 -9.03 -14.68 -2.51
CA LEU A 345 -7.88 -13.84 -2.91
C LEU A 345 -8.16 -13.13 -4.24
N PRO A 346 -7.66 -11.89 -4.43
CA PRO A 346 -7.69 -11.21 -5.72
C PRO A 346 -7.09 -12.09 -6.83
N GLY A 347 -7.74 -12.12 -7.99
CA GLY A 347 -7.29 -12.93 -9.14
C GLY A 347 -7.83 -14.36 -9.21
N ILE A 348 -8.45 -14.89 -8.15
CA ILE A 348 -9.12 -16.20 -8.19
C ILE A 348 -10.44 -16.09 -8.98
N GLY A 349 -10.64 -17.03 -9.90
CA GLY A 349 -11.80 -17.10 -10.78
C GLY A 349 -11.66 -18.22 -11.80
N GLU A 350 -12.68 -18.43 -12.63
CA GLU A 350 -12.61 -19.42 -13.71
C GLU A 350 -11.47 -19.08 -14.70
N GLY A 351 -10.65 -20.07 -15.01
CA GLY A 351 -9.42 -19.92 -15.77
C GLY A 351 -8.19 -19.49 -14.95
N ALA A 352 -8.29 -19.16 -13.66
CA ALA A 352 -7.09 -18.97 -12.83
C ALA A 352 -6.24 -20.27 -12.81
N GLU A 353 -4.92 -20.12 -12.78
CA GLU A 353 -3.96 -21.20 -12.97
C GLU A 353 -3.02 -21.29 -11.76
N PHE A 354 -2.83 -22.52 -11.29
CA PHE A 354 -2.14 -22.84 -10.04
C PHE A 354 -1.12 -23.94 -10.28
N ARG A 355 0.06 -23.84 -9.66
CA ARG A 355 0.99 -24.96 -9.50
C ARG A 355 0.70 -25.65 -8.17
N ILE A 356 0.61 -26.98 -8.21
CA ILE A 356 0.47 -27.84 -7.03
C ILE A 356 1.86 -28.22 -6.54
N TYR A 357 2.14 -27.98 -5.26
CA TYR A 357 3.37 -28.33 -4.58
C TYR A 357 3.09 -29.24 -3.38
N ASP A 358 4.10 -29.92 -2.86
CA ASP A 358 3.91 -30.78 -1.68
C ASP A 358 3.47 -29.98 -0.44
N GLY A 359 2.58 -30.53 0.38
CA GLY A 359 2.10 -29.87 1.60
C GLY A 359 3.19 -29.40 2.56
N ALA A 360 4.40 -29.97 2.51
CA ALA A 360 5.50 -29.63 3.40
C ALA A 360 6.38 -28.43 3.00
N VAL A 361 6.25 -27.90 1.77
CA VAL A 361 7.19 -26.91 1.18
C VAL A 361 7.23 -25.53 1.88
N ILE A 362 8.28 -24.76 1.59
CA ILE A 362 8.40 -23.33 1.92
C ILE A 362 8.16 -22.43 0.70
N GLY A 363 7.98 -21.12 0.92
CA GLY A 363 7.68 -20.15 -0.14
C GLY A 363 8.69 -20.14 -1.28
N ALA A 364 9.98 -20.30 -0.98
CA ALA A 364 11.03 -20.40 -1.99
C ALA A 364 10.85 -21.60 -2.94
N ASP A 365 10.40 -22.75 -2.44
CA ASP A 365 10.09 -23.93 -3.27
C ASP A 365 8.90 -23.67 -4.19
N THR A 366 7.92 -22.89 -3.74
CA THR A 366 6.73 -22.59 -4.57
C THR A 366 6.94 -21.53 -5.64
N ARG A 367 8.13 -20.90 -5.64
CA ARG A 367 8.66 -20.13 -6.77
C ARG A 367 9.57 -20.97 -7.67
N ASP A 368 9.76 -22.27 -7.41
CA ASP A 368 10.62 -23.15 -8.19
C ASP A 368 9.75 -24.07 -9.06
N PRO A 369 9.62 -23.81 -10.37
CA PRO A 369 8.71 -24.56 -11.23
C PRO A 369 9.01 -26.06 -11.26
N GLY A 370 10.29 -26.42 -11.15
CA GLY A 370 10.79 -27.80 -11.09
C GLY A 370 10.50 -28.54 -9.78
N LYS A 371 9.78 -27.93 -8.82
CA LYS A 371 9.23 -28.60 -7.63
C LYS A 371 7.72 -28.82 -7.70
N SER A 372 7.04 -28.34 -8.75
CA SER A 372 5.59 -28.52 -8.90
C SER A 372 5.24 -29.96 -9.30
N LYS A 373 4.21 -30.54 -8.69
CA LYS A 373 3.64 -31.86 -9.03
C LYS A 373 2.80 -31.78 -10.31
N ALA A 374 2.05 -30.69 -10.45
CA ALA A 374 1.17 -30.43 -11.58
C ALA A 374 0.82 -28.95 -11.73
N THR A 375 0.46 -28.53 -12.93
CA THR A 375 -0.23 -27.27 -13.21
C THR A 375 -1.72 -27.56 -13.41
N VAL A 376 -2.58 -26.87 -12.67
CA VAL A 376 -4.04 -27.02 -12.70
C VAL A 376 -4.72 -25.69 -13.03
N ILE A 377 -5.90 -25.77 -13.66
CA ILE A 377 -6.69 -24.60 -14.06
C ILE A 377 -8.07 -24.71 -13.40
N LEU A 378 -8.54 -23.64 -12.76
CA LEU A 378 -9.86 -23.60 -12.13
C LEU A 378 -10.95 -23.59 -13.21
N THR A 379 -11.84 -24.58 -13.17
CA THR A 379 -13.01 -24.67 -14.06
C THR A 379 -14.28 -24.13 -13.44
N HIS A 380 -14.36 -24.04 -12.10
CA HIS A 380 -15.47 -23.40 -11.38
C HIS A 380 -15.00 -22.91 -10.00
N VAL A 381 -15.60 -21.83 -9.47
CA VAL A 381 -15.23 -21.20 -8.19
C VAL A 381 -16.48 -20.79 -7.43
N THR A 382 -16.55 -21.13 -6.13
CA THR A 382 -17.68 -20.81 -5.23
C THR A 382 -17.28 -19.90 -4.06
N GLY A 383 -16.17 -19.16 -4.21
CA GLY A 383 -15.66 -18.21 -3.22
C GLY A 383 -14.48 -18.80 -2.43
N LEU A 384 -14.78 -19.66 -1.46
CA LEU A 384 -13.76 -20.32 -0.62
C LEU A 384 -13.30 -21.69 -1.17
N ASN A 385 -13.99 -22.22 -2.17
CA ASN A 385 -13.67 -23.50 -2.82
C ASN A 385 -13.66 -23.34 -4.35
N ALA A 386 -12.96 -24.25 -5.04
CA ALA A 386 -12.92 -24.32 -6.49
C ALA A 386 -12.78 -25.76 -6.99
N ILE A 387 -13.29 -25.97 -8.19
CA ILE A 387 -13.13 -27.19 -8.97
C ILE A 387 -12.02 -26.91 -9.99
N ALA A 388 -10.99 -27.76 -10.03
CA ALA A 388 -9.85 -27.61 -10.92
C ALA A 388 -9.61 -28.86 -11.78
N GLY A 389 -9.08 -28.65 -12.99
CA GLY A 389 -8.59 -29.71 -13.86
C GLY A 389 -7.09 -29.63 -14.06
N ILE A 390 -6.43 -30.79 -14.13
CA ILE A 390 -4.99 -30.89 -14.43
C ILE A 390 -4.77 -30.49 -15.90
N SER A 391 -3.84 -29.57 -16.14
CA SER A 391 -3.44 -29.11 -17.47
C SER A 391 -2.07 -29.64 -17.88
N ALA A 392 -1.18 -29.88 -16.92
CA ALA A 392 0.11 -30.54 -17.09
C ALA A 392 0.51 -31.22 -15.76
N ALA A 393 1.29 -32.30 -15.83
CA ALA A 393 1.89 -32.96 -14.67
C ALA A 393 3.26 -33.53 -15.07
N GLU A 394 4.25 -33.46 -14.19
CA GLU A 394 5.57 -34.02 -14.44
C GLU A 394 5.54 -35.54 -14.18
N PRO A 395 5.93 -36.42 -15.14
CA PRO A 395 5.76 -37.86 -15.01
C PRO A 395 6.51 -38.51 -13.83
N ASP A 396 7.64 -37.91 -13.44
CA ASP A 396 8.52 -38.43 -12.38
C ASP A 396 8.22 -37.83 -10.98
N HIS A 397 7.19 -36.98 -10.86
CA HIS A 397 6.86 -36.30 -9.61
C HIS A 397 5.88 -37.09 -8.72
N PRO A 398 5.92 -36.89 -7.37
CA PRO A 398 5.00 -37.57 -6.46
C PRO A 398 3.53 -37.21 -6.73
N GLU A 399 2.64 -38.20 -6.61
CA GLU A 399 1.19 -38.00 -6.74
C GLU A 399 0.65 -36.88 -5.85
N ILE A 400 -0.35 -36.15 -6.36
CA ILE A 400 -1.10 -35.12 -5.66
C ILE A 400 -1.91 -35.76 -4.51
N LYS A 401 -1.88 -35.15 -3.33
CA LYS A 401 -2.54 -35.64 -2.10
C LYS A 401 -3.35 -34.52 -1.44
N PRO A 402 -4.39 -34.85 -0.64
CA PRO A 402 -5.04 -33.87 0.21
C PRO A 402 -4.02 -33.20 1.16
N GLY A 403 -4.11 -31.88 1.30
CA GLY A 403 -3.13 -31.07 2.05
C GLY A 403 -1.91 -30.59 1.24
N ASP A 404 -1.80 -30.95 -0.05
CA ASP A 404 -0.87 -30.29 -0.97
C ASP A 404 -1.25 -28.82 -1.20
N LEU A 405 -0.26 -27.97 -1.53
CA LEU A 405 -0.46 -26.53 -1.70
C LEU A 405 -0.65 -26.15 -3.17
N ALA A 406 -1.79 -25.55 -3.50
CA ALA A 406 -2.05 -24.90 -4.77
C ALA A 406 -1.68 -23.41 -4.68
N VAL A 407 -0.59 -23.01 -5.32
CA VAL A 407 -0.16 -21.60 -5.41
C VAL A 407 -0.55 -21.03 -6.76
N MET A 408 -1.23 -19.87 -6.78
CA MET A 408 -1.62 -19.21 -8.02
C MET A 408 -0.37 -18.71 -8.75
N VAL A 409 -0.18 -19.17 -9.99
CA VAL A 409 0.87 -18.64 -10.88
C VAL A 409 0.31 -17.64 -11.89
N ARG A 410 -0.98 -17.73 -12.23
CA ARG A 410 -1.61 -16.78 -13.16
C ARG A 410 -3.08 -16.52 -12.81
N PRO A 411 -3.48 -15.26 -12.53
CA PRO A 411 -4.87 -14.93 -12.21
C PRO A 411 -5.82 -15.18 -13.39
N ALA A 412 -7.12 -15.25 -13.11
CA ALA A 412 -8.18 -15.35 -14.10
C ALA A 412 -8.15 -14.17 -15.08
N ASN A 413 -8.56 -14.40 -16.34
CA ASN A 413 -8.55 -13.36 -17.38
C ASN A 413 -9.37 -12.12 -16.99
N SER A 414 -10.47 -12.30 -16.25
CA SER A 414 -11.35 -11.23 -15.76
C SER A 414 -10.68 -10.26 -14.78
N TYR A 415 -9.62 -10.68 -14.08
CA TYR A 415 -8.87 -9.84 -13.14
C TYR A 415 -7.86 -8.93 -13.85
N ILE A 416 -7.20 -9.46 -14.88
CA ILE A 416 -6.25 -8.73 -15.73
C ILE A 416 -6.93 -8.00 -16.90
N ALA A 417 -8.24 -8.15 -17.07
CA ALA A 417 -9.00 -7.45 -18.10
C ALA A 417 -8.95 -5.93 -17.89
N LEU A 418 -8.71 -5.20 -18.98
CA LEU A 418 -8.67 -3.75 -19.02
C LEU A 418 -10.09 -3.19 -19.12
N LYS A 419 -10.60 -2.52 -18.09
CA LYS A 419 -11.90 -1.86 -18.14
C LYS A 419 -11.75 -0.54 -18.88
N VAL A 420 -12.49 -0.37 -19.96
CA VAL A 420 -12.44 0.84 -20.79
C VAL A 420 -13.82 1.46 -20.83
N ARG A 421 -13.95 2.64 -20.23
CA ARG A 421 -15.17 3.44 -20.26
C ARG A 421 -15.38 4.00 -21.67
N ILE A 422 -16.55 3.77 -22.27
CA ILE A 422 -17.00 4.54 -23.42
C ILE A 422 -17.85 5.69 -22.87
N ARG A 423 -17.40 6.93 -23.06
CA ARG A 423 -18.11 8.12 -22.56
C ARG A 423 -19.50 8.23 -23.22
N PRO A 424 -20.61 8.24 -22.46
CA PRO A 424 -21.97 8.30 -23.01
C PRO A 424 -22.19 9.55 -23.89
N PRO A 425 -23.02 9.48 -24.95
CA PRO A 425 -23.27 10.61 -25.86
C PRO A 425 -23.94 11.82 -25.20
N GLU A 426 -24.52 11.65 -24.01
CA GLU A 426 -25.11 12.71 -23.19
C GLU A 426 -24.04 13.54 -22.44
N GLU A 427 -22.82 13.02 -22.26
CA GLU A 427 -21.72 13.72 -21.63
C GLU A 427 -20.92 14.59 -22.62
N SER A 428 -20.30 15.67 -22.12
CA SER A 428 -19.40 16.50 -22.94
C SER A 428 -18.21 15.69 -23.43
N GLY A 429 -17.99 15.63 -24.75
CA GLY A 429 -17.02 14.73 -25.40
C GLY A 429 -17.51 13.27 -25.54
N GLY A 430 -18.81 13.03 -25.38
CA GLY A 430 -19.44 11.72 -25.54
C GLY A 430 -19.30 11.10 -26.94
N ILE A 431 -19.32 9.77 -26.99
CA ILE A 431 -19.22 9.01 -28.25
C ILE A 431 -20.64 8.69 -28.76
N PRO A 432 -21.02 9.12 -30.00
CA PRO A 432 -22.31 8.78 -30.59
C PRO A 432 -22.60 7.28 -30.60
N ALA A 433 -23.85 6.89 -30.35
CA ALA A 433 -24.22 5.48 -30.13
C ALA A 433 -23.85 4.54 -31.30
N ASP A 434 -23.93 5.01 -32.56
CA ASP A 434 -23.54 4.23 -33.73
C ASP A 434 -22.01 4.03 -33.81
N ARG A 435 -21.24 5.02 -33.34
CA ARG A 435 -19.78 4.98 -33.23
C ARG A 435 -19.33 4.10 -32.06
N ALA A 436 -20.00 4.22 -30.91
CA ALA A 436 -19.80 3.33 -29.77
C ALA A 436 -20.05 1.86 -30.16
N LEU A 437 -21.09 1.59 -30.95
CA LEU A 437 -21.38 0.25 -31.46
C LEU A 437 -20.30 -0.24 -32.45
N LYS A 438 -19.75 0.62 -33.32
CA LYS A 438 -18.62 0.26 -34.21
C LYS A 438 -17.36 -0.08 -33.42
N ILE A 439 -17.01 0.74 -32.42
CA ILE A 439 -15.88 0.49 -31.51
C ILE A 439 -16.09 -0.82 -30.76
N ARG A 440 -17.29 -1.05 -30.20
CA ARG A 440 -17.67 -2.30 -29.53
C ARG A 440 -17.49 -3.50 -30.45
N ASN A 441 -18.01 -3.43 -31.67
CA ASN A 441 -17.88 -4.50 -32.65
C ASN A 441 -16.42 -4.81 -32.99
N GLU A 442 -15.55 -3.82 -33.24
CA GLU A 442 -14.13 -4.09 -33.54
C GLU A 442 -13.31 -4.56 -32.31
N VAL A 443 -13.78 -4.27 -31.09
CA VAL A 443 -13.20 -4.79 -29.84
C VAL A 443 -13.66 -6.22 -29.55
N GLU A 444 -14.92 -6.57 -29.79
CA GLU A 444 -15.50 -7.89 -29.47
C GLU A 444 -15.26 -8.95 -30.58
N LYS A 445 -15.11 -8.50 -31.84
CA LYS A 445 -14.82 -9.34 -33.02
C LYS A 445 -13.41 -9.93 -33.03
N ASP A 446 -12.45 -9.29 -32.35
CA ASP A 446 -11.08 -9.78 -32.25
C ASP A 446 -10.88 -10.73 -31.06
N LYS A 447 -10.25 -11.87 -31.33
CA LYS A 447 -10.12 -12.99 -30.39
C LYS A 447 -9.07 -12.80 -29.29
N GLU A 448 -8.14 -11.85 -29.43
CA GLU A 448 -7.25 -11.45 -28.33
C GLU A 448 -7.92 -10.37 -27.47
N THR A 449 -8.70 -9.49 -28.10
CA THR A 449 -9.27 -8.28 -27.51
C THR A 449 -10.49 -8.57 -26.63
N GLY A 450 -11.48 -9.30 -27.14
CA GLY A 450 -12.80 -9.51 -26.49
C GLY A 450 -12.82 -10.33 -25.20
N LEU A 451 -11.66 -10.79 -24.70
CA LEU A 451 -11.51 -11.49 -23.41
C LEU A 451 -10.47 -10.83 -22.48
N SER A 452 -9.79 -9.76 -22.92
CA SER A 452 -8.83 -8.98 -22.11
C SER A 452 -9.17 -7.49 -22.03
N ILE A 453 -10.24 -7.03 -22.68
CA ILE A 453 -10.81 -5.70 -22.53
C ILE A 453 -12.29 -5.84 -22.20
N THR A 454 -12.79 -5.02 -21.27
CA THR A 454 -14.20 -4.97 -20.88
C THR A 454 -14.71 -3.55 -21.09
N LEU A 455 -15.61 -3.37 -22.06
CA LEU A 455 -16.20 -2.06 -22.37
C LEU A 455 -17.33 -1.76 -21.38
N VAL A 456 -17.20 -0.67 -20.63
CA VAL A 456 -18.11 -0.24 -19.55
C VAL A 456 -18.66 1.16 -19.80
N GLU A 457 -19.78 1.48 -19.16
CA GLU A 457 -20.42 2.82 -19.21
C GLU A 457 -20.10 3.65 -17.95
N GLY A 458 -19.96 2.97 -16.81
CA GLY A 458 -19.40 3.54 -15.57
C GLY A 458 -17.87 3.63 -15.58
N PRO A 459 -17.23 3.89 -14.42
CA PRO A 459 -15.78 4.00 -14.30
C PRO A 459 -15.01 2.78 -14.81
N GLY A 460 -13.88 3.03 -15.48
CA GLY A 460 -12.94 2.01 -15.96
C GLY A 460 -11.49 2.43 -15.69
N ASP A 461 -10.54 1.54 -15.96
CA ASP A 461 -9.10 1.83 -15.88
C ASP A 461 -8.69 2.94 -16.87
N PHE A 462 -9.41 3.07 -17.98
CA PHE A 462 -9.21 4.05 -19.05
C PHE A 462 -10.56 4.61 -19.55
N GLU A 463 -10.56 5.79 -20.18
CA GLU A 463 -11.76 6.39 -20.82
C GLU A 463 -11.53 6.71 -22.30
N LEU A 464 -12.52 6.38 -23.14
CA LEU A 464 -12.66 6.82 -24.52
C LEU A 464 -13.65 7.98 -24.64
N SER A 465 -13.23 9.03 -25.34
CA SER A 465 -14.03 10.24 -25.61
C SER A 465 -13.72 10.82 -27.00
N VAL A 466 -14.60 11.69 -27.52
CA VAL A 466 -14.40 12.43 -28.78
C VAL A 466 -13.75 13.78 -28.48
N GLY A 467 -12.72 14.12 -29.26
CA GLY A 467 -11.99 15.38 -29.17
C GLY A 467 -12.24 16.33 -30.34
N ASN A 468 -11.63 17.52 -30.25
CA ASN A 468 -11.66 18.53 -31.31
C ASN A 468 -11.17 17.96 -32.65
N GLY A 469 -12.01 18.06 -33.69
CA GLY A 469 -11.74 17.46 -35.01
C GLY A 469 -12.21 16.01 -35.16
N ASP A 470 -13.18 15.57 -34.35
CA ASP A 470 -13.85 14.26 -34.44
C ASP A 470 -12.93 13.03 -34.22
N ARG A 471 -11.78 13.25 -33.58
CA ARG A 471 -10.82 12.20 -33.23
C ARG A 471 -11.20 11.52 -31.92
N LEU A 472 -11.00 10.21 -31.83
CA LEU A 472 -11.04 9.53 -30.53
C LEU A 472 -9.81 9.89 -29.69
N ILE A 473 -10.00 10.00 -28.38
CA ILE A 473 -8.97 10.18 -27.35
C ILE A 473 -9.06 9.00 -26.40
N LEU A 474 -7.91 8.45 -26.01
CA LEU A 474 -7.79 7.52 -24.89
C LEU A 474 -7.14 8.24 -23.71
N LYS A 475 -7.81 8.26 -22.56
CA LYS A 475 -7.29 8.78 -21.29
C LYS A 475 -6.94 7.64 -20.33
N GLY A 476 -5.90 7.85 -19.54
CA GLY A 476 -5.53 6.99 -18.41
C GLY A 476 -6.32 7.32 -17.13
N PRO A 477 -6.09 6.56 -16.04
CA PRO A 477 -6.81 6.74 -14.77
C PRO A 477 -6.55 8.11 -14.12
N GLU A 478 -5.43 8.77 -14.42
CA GLU A 478 -5.08 10.11 -13.93
C GLU A 478 -5.78 11.24 -14.74
N ASN A 479 -6.78 10.91 -15.56
CA ASN A 479 -7.48 11.79 -16.51
C ASN A 479 -6.56 12.47 -17.57
N ARG A 480 -5.27 12.12 -17.59
CA ARG A 480 -4.31 12.53 -18.64
C ARG A 480 -4.56 11.73 -19.92
N ILE A 481 -4.41 12.38 -21.08
CA ILE A 481 -4.37 11.68 -22.37
C ILE A 481 -3.21 10.67 -22.37
N ARG A 482 -3.45 9.49 -22.94
CA ARG A 482 -2.39 8.59 -23.40
C ARG A 482 -2.18 8.70 -24.92
N ASN A 483 -3.25 8.75 -25.71
CA ASN A 483 -3.15 8.80 -27.17
C ASN A 483 -4.39 9.44 -27.84
N SER A 484 -4.28 9.84 -29.11
CA SER A 484 -5.40 10.33 -29.93
C SER A 484 -5.35 9.80 -31.37
N TYR A 485 -6.44 9.18 -31.82
CA TYR A 485 -6.47 8.36 -33.02
C TYR A 485 -7.08 9.12 -34.20
N ALA A 486 -6.48 8.94 -35.38
CA ALA A 486 -6.98 9.48 -36.64
C ALA A 486 -8.09 8.62 -37.28
N SER A 487 -8.34 7.42 -36.75
CA SER A 487 -9.36 6.49 -37.21
C SER A 487 -9.74 5.52 -36.10
N ASP A 488 -11.02 5.18 -36.01
CA ASP A 488 -11.58 4.28 -34.99
C ASP A 488 -11.02 2.85 -35.10
N THR A 489 -10.47 2.43 -36.24
CA THR A 489 -9.84 1.11 -36.39
C THR A 489 -8.53 0.97 -35.61
N LEU A 490 -7.90 2.09 -35.23
CA LEU A 490 -6.63 2.09 -34.49
C LEU A 490 -6.81 1.85 -32.98
N ILE A 491 -7.99 2.14 -32.41
CA ILE A 491 -8.17 2.02 -30.96
C ILE A 491 -8.08 0.57 -30.48
N ALA A 492 -8.61 -0.39 -31.25
CA ALA A 492 -8.57 -1.81 -30.87
C ALA A 492 -7.12 -2.33 -30.72
N GLU A 493 -6.19 -1.88 -31.56
CA GLU A 493 -4.77 -2.25 -31.42
C GLU A 493 -4.11 -1.57 -30.22
N SER A 494 -4.38 -0.28 -29.98
CA SER A 494 -3.82 0.44 -28.83
C SER A 494 -4.36 -0.09 -27.48
N LEU A 495 -5.65 -0.44 -27.40
CA LEU A 495 -6.20 -1.12 -26.24
C LEU A 495 -5.60 -2.53 -26.06
N ARG A 496 -5.39 -3.31 -27.14
CA ARG A 496 -4.64 -4.57 -27.06
C ARG A 496 -3.23 -4.37 -26.53
N GLN A 497 -2.56 -3.25 -26.84
CA GLN A 497 -1.22 -2.96 -26.34
C GLN A 497 -1.26 -2.65 -24.84
N HIS A 498 -2.17 -1.78 -24.37
CA HIS A 498 -2.34 -1.53 -22.94
C HIS A 498 -2.79 -2.77 -22.14
N ALA A 499 -3.64 -3.63 -22.71
CA ALA A 499 -4.01 -4.91 -22.08
C ALA A 499 -2.81 -5.88 -21.97
N ARG A 500 -1.93 -5.92 -22.98
CA ARG A 500 -0.66 -6.66 -22.94
C ARG A 500 0.32 -6.08 -21.91
N GLN A 501 0.44 -4.74 -21.82
CA GLN A 501 1.21 -4.07 -20.78
C GLN A 501 0.68 -4.41 -19.38
N ARG A 502 -0.64 -4.38 -19.16
CA ARG A 502 -1.27 -4.76 -17.88
C ARG A 502 -0.95 -6.21 -17.51
N ALA A 503 -1.03 -7.16 -18.45
CA ALA A 503 -0.64 -8.55 -18.20
C ALA A 503 0.85 -8.70 -17.87
N LEU A 504 1.75 -8.02 -18.60
CA LEU A 504 3.18 -8.00 -18.34
C LEU A 504 3.53 -7.44 -16.94
N LEU A 505 2.83 -6.40 -16.50
CA LEU A 505 3.01 -5.78 -15.18
C LEU A 505 2.47 -6.62 -14.01
N GLN A 506 1.79 -7.73 -14.28
CA GLN A 506 1.39 -8.73 -13.26
C GLN A 506 2.34 -9.92 -13.20
N LEU A 507 3.38 -9.99 -14.04
CA LEU A 507 4.38 -11.06 -13.96
C LEU A 507 5.20 -10.98 -12.67
N ARG A 508 5.62 -12.16 -12.22
CA ARG A 508 6.63 -12.42 -11.19
C ARG A 508 7.60 -13.45 -11.75
N GLY A 509 8.87 -13.35 -11.42
CA GLY A 509 9.86 -14.38 -11.72
C GLY A 509 9.68 -15.59 -10.82
N ASP A 510 9.61 -16.77 -11.43
CA ASP A 510 9.70 -18.03 -10.71
C ASP A 510 11.18 -18.28 -10.32
N GLY A 511 11.72 -17.47 -9.41
CA GLY A 511 13.15 -17.48 -9.06
C GLY A 511 13.60 -18.65 -8.19
N GLY A 512 12.67 -19.41 -7.62
CA GLY A 512 12.93 -20.50 -6.68
C GLY A 512 13.75 -20.02 -5.47
N SER A 513 14.83 -20.74 -5.20
CA SER A 513 15.96 -20.33 -4.34
C SER A 513 17.18 -19.83 -5.12
N ASP A 514 17.16 -19.88 -6.46
CA ASP A 514 18.29 -19.44 -7.29
C ASP A 514 18.35 -17.92 -7.44
N PHE A 515 17.18 -17.27 -7.53
CA PHE A 515 17.03 -15.87 -7.90
C PHE A 515 15.93 -15.18 -7.10
N THR A 516 16.09 -13.88 -6.85
CA THR A 516 15.06 -12.97 -6.34
C THR A 516 14.87 -11.78 -7.29
N ASP A 517 13.61 -11.44 -7.57
CA ASP A 517 13.23 -10.30 -8.42
C ASP A 517 13.67 -8.95 -7.81
N ASN A 518 14.07 -8.00 -8.67
CA ASN A 518 14.67 -6.70 -8.29
C ASN A 518 15.99 -6.80 -7.47
N GLU A 519 16.52 -8.00 -7.24
CA GLU A 519 17.78 -8.24 -6.54
C GLU A 519 18.85 -8.84 -7.45
N THR A 520 18.51 -9.95 -8.13
CA THR A 520 19.43 -10.73 -8.97
C THR A 520 19.98 -9.91 -10.14
N LEU A 521 19.11 -9.16 -10.80
CA LEU A 521 19.46 -8.23 -11.87
C LEU A 521 19.36 -6.81 -11.34
N LYS A 522 20.41 -6.01 -11.56
CA LYS A 522 20.45 -4.59 -11.21
C LYS A 522 20.41 -3.76 -12.50
N VAL A 523 19.34 -3.00 -12.67
CA VAL A 523 19.02 -2.26 -13.89
C VAL A 523 19.19 -0.76 -13.65
N SER A 524 19.97 -0.12 -14.51
CA SER A 524 20.20 1.34 -14.49
C SER A 524 20.05 1.92 -15.89
N LEU A 525 19.58 3.16 -15.97
CA LEU A 525 19.65 3.93 -17.23
C LEU A 525 20.94 4.74 -17.22
N ILE A 526 21.74 4.59 -18.28
CA ILE A 526 23.07 5.19 -18.41
C ILE A 526 23.05 6.19 -19.59
N PRO A 527 23.56 7.42 -19.42
CA PRO A 527 23.66 8.38 -20.50
C PRO A 527 24.69 7.93 -21.54
N VAL A 528 24.40 8.15 -22.82
CA VAL A 528 25.40 7.98 -23.88
C VAL A 528 26.56 8.95 -23.66
N SER A 529 27.79 8.53 -24.01
CA SER A 529 29.00 9.37 -23.99
C SER A 529 28.77 10.77 -24.55
N ALA A 530 29.24 11.82 -23.87
CA ALA A 530 28.98 13.23 -24.20
C ALA A 530 29.17 13.60 -25.69
N SER A 531 30.19 13.04 -26.37
CA SER A 531 30.44 13.25 -27.81
C SER A 531 29.36 12.71 -28.77
N LYS A 532 28.33 12.04 -28.25
CA LYS A 532 27.15 11.53 -28.98
C LYS A 532 25.82 12.02 -28.38
N GLN A 533 25.86 12.93 -27.39
CA GLN A 533 24.66 13.53 -26.83
C GLN A 533 24.03 14.55 -27.79
N ASN A 534 22.75 14.87 -27.57
CA ASN A 534 22.08 15.92 -28.35
C ASN A 534 22.49 17.31 -27.84
N ARG A 535 22.50 18.33 -28.71
CA ARG A 535 22.88 19.72 -28.34
C ARG A 535 21.99 20.40 -27.28
N CYS A 536 20.85 19.81 -26.94
CA CYS A 536 19.99 20.26 -25.83
C CYS A 536 20.08 19.39 -24.56
N ALA A 537 20.91 18.33 -24.57
CA ALA A 537 21.26 17.51 -23.42
C ALA A 537 22.34 18.23 -22.58
N ASP A 538 21.92 19.30 -21.91
CA ASP A 538 22.77 20.22 -21.20
C ASP A 538 22.26 20.32 -19.75
N GLY A 539 23.10 19.90 -18.81
CA GLY A 539 22.75 19.65 -17.42
C GLY A 539 23.47 18.43 -16.86
N ILE A 540 23.24 18.14 -15.59
CA ILE A 540 23.81 16.97 -14.91
C ILE A 540 22.82 15.81 -15.03
N TRP A 541 23.30 14.64 -15.47
CA TRP A 541 22.60 13.37 -15.25
C TRP A 541 23.02 12.86 -13.88
N GLU A 542 22.13 12.97 -12.90
CA GLU A 542 22.32 12.40 -11.57
C GLU A 542 21.96 10.90 -11.65
N GLN A 543 22.96 10.04 -11.49
CA GLN A 543 22.75 8.59 -11.65
C GLN A 543 21.98 8.05 -10.45
N ALA A 544 20.71 7.71 -10.66
CA ALA A 544 19.90 7.00 -9.67
C ALA A 544 20.43 5.57 -9.45
N GLU A 545 20.25 5.08 -8.21
CA GLU A 545 20.64 3.72 -7.81
C GLU A 545 19.94 2.65 -8.66
N PRO A 546 20.57 1.48 -8.91
CA PRO A 546 19.97 0.43 -9.71
C PRO A 546 18.64 -0.06 -9.11
N ASN A 547 17.68 -0.36 -9.99
CA ASN A 547 16.31 -0.75 -9.68
C ASN A 547 15.42 0.31 -9.00
N THR A 548 15.88 1.56 -8.83
CA THR A 548 15.05 2.68 -8.35
C THR A 548 14.42 3.48 -9.50
N LEU A 549 13.63 4.52 -9.21
CA LEU A 549 13.09 5.46 -10.21
C LEU A 549 14.24 6.15 -10.96
N GLN A 550 14.29 5.98 -12.29
CA GLN A 550 15.31 6.56 -13.13
C GLN A 550 14.81 7.88 -13.75
N ILE A 551 15.34 9.00 -13.29
CA ILE A 551 15.01 10.33 -13.84
C ILE A 551 15.90 10.60 -15.06
N ILE A 552 15.28 10.77 -16.22
CA ILE A 552 15.97 11.10 -17.48
C ILE A 552 15.90 12.61 -17.68
N PRO A 553 17.02 13.35 -17.67
CA PRO A 553 17.00 14.77 -18.00
C PRO A 553 16.70 14.94 -19.50
N LEU A 554 15.79 15.86 -19.82
CA LEU A 554 15.34 16.16 -21.19
C LEU A 554 16.50 16.27 -22.20
N CYS A 555 16.24 15.84 -23.44
CA CYS A 555 17.19 15.70 -24.55
C CYS A 555 18.34 14.69 -24.39
N HIS A 556 18.56 14.10 -23.21
CA HIS A 556 19.64 13.12 -23.06
C HIS A 556 19.31 11.83 -23.82
N ALA A 557 20.28 11.37 -24.61
CA ALA A 557 20.29 10.04 -25.16
C ALA A 557 20.78 9.04 -24.10
N TRP A 558 20.15 7.87 -24.00
CA TRP A 558 20.43 6.88 -22.96
C TRP A 558 20.29 5.43 -23.45
N ASN A 559 20.92 4.52 -22.72
CA ASN A 559 20.88 3.08 -22.92
C ASN A 559 20.49 2.38 -21.61
N ILE A 560 19.97 1.15 -21.71
CA ILE A 560 19.71 0.30 -20.54
C ILE A 560 20.99 -0.48 -20.21
N GLN A 561 21.46 -0.38 -18.96
CA GLN A 561 22.48 -1.25 -18.40
C GLN A 561 21.83 -2.27 -17.47
N VAL A 562 22.34 -3.50 -17.51
CA VAL A 562 21.92 -4.60 -16.63
C VAL A 562 23.16 -5.28 -16.09
N ALA A 563 23.30 -5.33 -14.77
CA ALA A 563 24.30 -6.12 -14.06
C ALA A 563 23.66 -7.36 -13.44
N LEU A 564 24.38 -8.48 -13.42
CA LEU A 564 23.99 -9.70 -12.70
C LEU A 564 24.76 -9.74 -11.38
N SER A 565 24.08 -10.02 -10.27
CA SER A 565 24.72 -10.16 -8.95
C SER A 565 25.91 -11.14 -9.00
N SER A 566 26.98 -10.85 -8.27
CA SER A 566 28.11 -11.77 -8.04
C SER A 566 27.65 -13.10 -7.43
N ASP A 567 26.55 -13.04 -6.68
CA ASP A 567 26.06 -14.15 -5.87
C ASP A 567 25.04 -15.01 -6.64
N SER A 568 24.75 -14.66 -7.90
CA SER A 568 23.89 -15.45 -8.78
C SER A 568 24.51 -16.83 -9.04
N PRO A 569 23.81 -17.95 -8.76
CA PRO A 569 24.38 -19.29 -8.88
C PRO A 569 24.62 -19.73 -10.32
N LYS A 570 24.07 -18.99 -11.30
CA LYS A 570 24.04 -19.36 -12.72
C LYS A 570 24.21 -18.12 -13.62
N PRO A 571 24.82 -18.26 -14.81
CA PRO A 571 24.73 -17.24 -15.86
C PRO A 571 23.30 -17.14 -16.40
N LEU A 572 22.91 -15.96 -16.85
CA LEU A 572 21.56 -15.70 -17.38
C LEU A 572 21.61 -15.18 -18.82
N LEU A 573 20.58 -15.54 -19.59
CA LEU A 573 20.21 -14.85 -20.82
C LEU A 573 19.30 -13.68 -20.47
N ILE A 574 19.70 -12.46 -20.84
CA ILE A 574 18.95 -11.25 -20.52
C ILE A 574 18.23 -10.64 -21.73
N GLY A 575 17.10 -10.00 -21.46
CA GLY A 575 16.37 -9.15 -22.40
C GLY A 575 15.48 -8.17 -21.65
N ALA A 576 14.88 -7.22 -22.37
CA ALA A 576 14.06 -6.18 -21.75
C ALA A 576 12.85 -5.79 -22.60
N LEU A 577 11.80 -5.33 -21.93
CA LEU A 577 10.62 -4.69 -22.51
C LEU A 577 10.44 -3.31 -21.88
N ILE A 578 10.46 -2.26 -22.71
CA ILE A 578 10.04 -0.91 -22.35
C ILE A 578 8.54 -0.80 -22.65
N LEU A 579 7.75 -0.43 -21.64
CA LEU A 579 6.30 -0.25 -21.71
C LEU A 579 6.01 1.25 -21.58
N SER A 580 5.73 1.87 -22.71
CA SER A 580 5.46 3.30 -22.86
C SER A 580 4.00 3.63 -22.55
N THR A 581 3.77 4.74 -21.86
CA THR A 581 2.48 5.17 -21.31
C THR A 581 1.46 5.55 -22.40
N ASP A 582 1.92 5.77 -23.64
CA ASP A 582 1.10 5.99 -24.85
C ASP A 582 0.57 4.69 -25.50
N GLY A 583 1.00 3.53 -24.99
CA GLY A 583 0.70 2.18 -25.49
C GLY A 583 1.90 1.49 -26.15
N GLY A 584 2.97 2.23 -26.48
CA GLY A 584 4.15 1.67 -27.14
C GLY A 584 4.83 0.55 -26.33
N MET A 585 5.37 -0.44 -27.04
CA MET A 585 6.19 -1.50 -26.45
C MET A 585 7.46 -1.70 -27.28
N PHE A 586 8.63 -1.61 -26.64
CA PHE A 586 9.93 -1.76 -27.29
C PHE A 586 10.70 -2.91 -26.64
N ALA A 587 11.20 -3.85 -27.45
CA ALA A 587 11.87 -5.05 -26.97
C ALA A 587 13.36 -5.05 -27.29
N LEU A 588 14.17 -5.57 -26.36
CA LEU A 588 15.62 -5.70 -26.47
C LEU A 588 16.07 -7.14 -26.16
N PRO A 589 17.07 -7.68 -26.86
CA PRO A 589 17.76 -7.10 -28.03
C PRO A 589 16.88 -6.92 -29.26
N ARG A 590 17.11 -5.84 -30.00
CA ARG A 590 16.31 -5.49 -31.19
C ARG A 590 16.59 -6.40 -32.40
N ASP A 591 17.77 -7.00 -32.43
CA ASP A 591 18.28 -7.91 -33.46
C ASP A 591 18.05 -9.40 -33.14
N ARG A 592 17.36 -9.72 -32.03
CA ARG A 592 17.18 -11.07 -31.48
C ARG A 592 18.47 -11.81 -31.09
N ARG A 593 19.61 -11.14 -30.92
CA ARG A 593 20.81 -11.81 -30.37
C ARG A 593 20.52 -12.36 -28.96
N LYS A 594 21.14 -13.47 -28.58
CA LYS A 594 21.11 -13.95 -27.19
C LYS A 594 22.20 -13.22 -26.40
N VAL A 595 21.81 -12.31 -25.49
CA VAL A 595 22.76 -11.66 -24.58
C VAL A 595 22.91 -12.53 -23.35
N ARG A 596 24.10 -13.09 -23.17
CA ARG A 596 24.50 -13.92 -22.03
C ARG A 596 25.29 -13.07 -21.04
N LEU A 597 25.06 -13.24 -19.74
CA LEU A 597 25.70 -12.49 -18.67
C LEU A 597 26.16 -13.44 -17.56
N MET A 598 27.42 -13.33 -17.13
CA MET A 598 27.97 -14.08 -15.99
C MET A 598 27.69 -13.35 -14.65
N PRO A 599 27.71 -14.06 -13.51
CA PRO A 599 27.66 -13.43 -12.19
C PRO A 599 28.76 -12.36 -12.03
N GLY A 600 28.38 -11.15 -11.60
CA GLY A 600 29.27 -10.00 -11.46
C GLY A 600 29.57 -9.23 -12.75
N GLU A 601 29.14 -9.69 -13.93
CA GLU A 601 29.25 -8.93 -15.17
C GLU A 601 28.09 -7.93 -15.34
N HIS A 602 28.30 -6.94 -16.22
CA HIS A 602 27.25 -6.06 -16.70
C HIS A 602 27.24 -5.96 -18.22
N TYR A 603 26.05 -5.69 -18.78
CA TYR A 603 25.83 -5.48 -20.21
C TYR A 603 25.12 -4.15 -20.44
N LEU A 604 25.40 -3.51 -21.59
CA LEU A 604 24.79 -2.25 -22.01
C LEU A 604 24.10 -2.45 -23.37
N PHE A 605 22.78 -2.31 -23.42
CA PHE A 605 22.02 -2.40 -24.67
C PHE A 605 22.21 -1.12 -25.49
N ASN A 606 23.18 -1.12 -26.39
CA ASN A 606 23.61 0.05 -27.16
C ASN A 606 23.77 -0.20 -28.67
N ALA A 607 23.20 -1.29 -29.20
CA ALA A 607 23.25 -1.57 -30.64
C ALA A 607 22.33 -0.62 -31.44
N SER A 608 22.33 -0.77 -32.77
CA SER A 608 21.57 0.09 -33.68
C SER A 608 20.06 0.05 -33.37
N GLY A 609 19.51 1.18 -32.91
CA GLY A 609 18.12 1.30 -32.51
C GLY A 609 17.79 0.79 -31.10
N GLU A 610 18.80 0.61 -30.23
CA GLU A 610 18.67 0.32 -28.79
C GLU A 610 19.05 1.53 -27.91
N THR A 611 19.20 2.70 -28.52
CA THR A 611 19.44 3.98 -27.83
C THR A 611 18.16 4.82 -27.86
N PHE A 612 17.77 5.32 -26.70
CA PHE A 612 16.53 6.05 -26.48
C PHE A 612 16.82 7.52 -26.14
N LEU A 613 15.79 8.36 -26.11
CA LEU A 613 15.91 9.80 -25.94
C LEU A 613 14.88 10.29 -24.93
N GLY A 614 15.32 11.09 -23.95
CA GLY A 614 14.39 11.84 -23.09
C GLY A 614 13.65 12.92 -23.90
N THR A 615 12.34 12.73 -24.12
CA THR A 615 11.43 13.67 -24.79
C THR A 615 10.23 13.99 -23.89
N PRO A 616 9.46 15.07 -24.16
CA PRO A 616 8.14 15.25 -23.55
C PRO A 616 7.19 14.11 -23.97
N PRO A 617 6.08 13.88 -23.22
CA PRO A 617 5.60 14.65 -22.07
C PRO A 617 6.49 14.51 -20.83
N LEU A 618 6.70 15.62 -20.12
CA LEU A 618 7.44 15.61 -18.86
C LEU A 618 6.59 15.01 -17.73
N ASN A 619 7.26 14.45 -16.71
CA ASN A 619 6.62 13.92 -15.50
C ASN A 619 5.52 12.88 -15.81
N VAL A 620 5.74 12.05 -16.83
CA VAL A 620 4.99 10.83 -17.16
C VAL A 620 5.88 9.63 -16.89
N GLN A 621 5.32 8.57 -16.28
CA GLN A 621 6.07 7.46 -15.70
C GLN A 621 5.91 6.18 -16.52
N ASP A 622 6.87 5.90 -17.40
CA ASP A 622 6.95 4.64 -18.13
C ASP A 622 7.58 3.53 -17.27
N ARG A 623 7.48 2.29 -17.75
CA ARG A 623 8.06 1.11 -17.09
C ARG A 623 9.06 0.40 -17.98
N ILE A 624 10.11 -0.15 -17.40
CA ILE A 624 10.97 -1.16 -18.04
C ILE A 624 10.94 -2.41 -17.19
N ILE A 625 10.69 -3.56 -17.83
CA ILE A 625 10.88 -4.87 -17.23
C ILE A 625 12.08 -5.54 -17.92
N VAL A 626 13.12 -5.83 -17.16
CA VAL A 626 14.26 -6.66 -17.57
C VAL A 626 14.01 -8.08 -17.08
N PHE A 627 14.37 -9.07 -17.89
CA PHE A 627 14.19 -10.49 -17.61
C PHE A 627 15.53 -11.20 -17.68
N GLY A 628 15.72 -12.22 -16.84
CA GLY A 628 16.85 -13.14 -16.87
C GLY A 628 16.37 -14.59 -16.83
N THR A 629 16.71 -15.37 -17.85
CA THR A 629 16.32 -16.79 -17.97
C THR A 629 17.55 -17.68 -18.09
N GLN A 630 17.45 -18.96 -17.70
CA GLN A 630 18.54 -19.90 -17.86
C GLN A 630 18.83 -20.18 -19.35
N GLU A 631 20.09 -20.50 -19.68
CA GLU A 631 20.53 -20.71 -21.07
C GLU A 631 19.77 -21.86 -21.79
N THR A 632 19.26 -22.81 -21.02
CA THR A 632 18.41 -23.93 -21.43
C THR A 632 16.97 -23.53 -21.77
N ASN A 633 16.45 -22.43 -21.21
CA ASN A 633 15.09 -21.95 -21.41
C ASN A 633 15.10 -20.50 -21.98
N PRO A 634 15.58 -20.31 -23.22
CA PRO A 634 15.68 -19.00 -23.85
C PRO A 634 14.32 -18.46 -24.29
N VAL A 635 14.16 -17.13 -24.30
CA VAL A 635 12.91 -16.46 -24.70
C VAL A 635 13.19 -15.36 -25.73
N GLU A 636 12.46 -15.36 -26.86
CA GLU A 636 12.52 -14.27 -27.85
C GLU A 636 11.64 -13.08 -27.44
N TRP A 637 12.12 -12.24 -26.51
CA TRP A 637 11.43 -11.04 -26.01
C TRP A 637 10.90 -10.12 -27.11
N GLY A 638 11.61 -10.06 -28.25
CA GLY A 638 11.22 -9.35 -29.46
C GLY A 638 9.81 -9.68 -29.98
N GLN A 639 9.28 -10.88 -29.69
CA GLN A 639 7.95 -11.30 -30.14
C GLN A 639 6.80 -10.69 -29.31
N PHE A 640 6.98 -10.36 -28.02
CA PHE A 640 5.88 -9.83 -27.21
C PHE A 640 5.48 -8.39 -27.58
N ALA A 641 6.41 -7.64 -28.17
CA ALA A 641 6.14 -6.34 -28.79
C ALA A 641 5.48 -6.42 -30.19
N GLN A 642 5.30 -7.62 -30.77
CA GLN A 642 4.69 -7.78 -32.10
C GLN A 642 3.16 -8.00 -32.05
N PRO A 643 2.44 -7.71 -33.15
CA PRO A 643 1.03 -8.10 -33.30
C PRO A 643 0.84 -9.63 -33.28
N ALA A 644 -0.33 -10.09 -32.84
CA ALA A 644 -0.65 -11.51 -32.63
C ALA A 644 -0.26 -12.44 -33.78
N ALA A 645 -0.53 -12.04 -35.03
CA ALA A 645 -0.25 -12.83 -36.23
C ALA A 645 1.25 -13.09 -36.49
N SER A 646 2.15 -12.40 -35.80
CA SER A 646 3.61 -12.52 -35.95
C SER A 646 4.29 -13.20 -34.74
N ARG A 647 3.52 -13.69 -33.76
CA ARG A 647 4.03 -14.31 -32.52
C ARG A 647 3.96 -15.84 -32.57
N SER A 648 5.03 -16.51 -32.17
CA SER A 648 5.14 -17.97 -32.06
C SER A 648 5.21 -18.41 -30.59
N PRO A 649 4.64 -19.58 -30.22
CA PRO A 649 4.86 -20.19 -28.90
C PRO A 649 6.34 -20.50 -28.61
N GLY A 650 7.19 -20.59 -29.64
CA GLY A 650 8.60 -20.94 -29.47
C GLY A 650 8.81 -22.41 -29.08
N THR A 651 10.06 -22.74 -28.75
CA THR A 651 10.52 -24.13 -28.52
C THR A 651 10.97 -24.38 -27.08
N SER A 652 10.72 -23.45 -26.16
CA SER A 652 11.18 -23.49 -24.77
C SER A 652 9.98 -23.38 -23.83
N GLY A 653 10.02 -24.07 -22.68
CA GLY A 653 8.88 -24.12 -21.76
C GLY A 653 8.45 -22.74 -21.28
N LEU A 654 9.39 -21.83 -21.02
CA LEU A 654 9.10 -20.49 -20.55
C LEU A 654 8.55 -19.59 -21.67
N GLN A 655 9.04 -19.72 -22.91
CA GLN A 655 8.41 -18.99 -24.02
C GLN A 655 6.99 -19.51 -24.31
N GLN A 656 6.74 -20.82 -24.17
CA GLN A 656 5.41 -21.41 -24.32
C GLN A 656 4.46 -20.95 -23.20
N ALA A 657 4.91 -20.96 -21.95
CA ALA A 657 4.18 -20.43 -20.81
C ALA A 657 3.86 -18.94 -20.97
N LEU A 658 4.86 -18.10 -21.27
CA LEU A 658 4.69 -16.65 -21.49
C LEU A 658 3.81 -16.36 -22.71
N TYR A 659 3.92 -17.11 -23.80
CA TYR A 659 2.99 -17.02 -24.93
C TYR A 659 1.56 -17.37 -24.51
N GLY A 660 1.40 -18.29 -23.56
CA GLY A 660 0.17 -18.60 -22.85
C GLY A 660 -0.49 -17.39 -22.16
N TYR A 661 0.28 -16.44 -21.60
CA TYR A 661 -0.25 -15.19 -21.03
C TYR A 661 -0.91 -14.29 -22.08
N PHE A 662 -0.56 -14.44 -23.37
CA PHE A 662 -1.12 -13.67 -24.49
C PHE A 662 -2.05 -14.49 -25.40
N GLN A 663 -2.25 -15.78 -25.12
CA GLN A 663 -3.17 -16.69 -25.83
C GLN A 663 -4.54 -16.67 -25.17
N ASN A 664 -5.42 -15.80 -25.65
CA ASN A 664 -6.74 -15.58 -25.06
C ASN A 664 -7.80 -16.63 -25.44
N ARG A 665 -7.43 -17.92 -25.40
CA ARG A 665 -8.42 -19.01 -25.40
C ARG A 665 -9.05 -19.12 -24.01
N ARG A 666 -10.25 -19.71 -23.91
CA ARG A 666 -10.71 -20.26 -22.63
C ARG A 666 -9.64 -21.26 -22.16
N ARG A 667 -8.96 -20.95 -21.06
CA ARG A 667 -8.00 -21.84 -20.40
C ARG A 667 -8.80 -23.04 -19.88
N GLY A 668 -8.74 -24.16 -20.61
CA GLY A 668 -9.57 -25.32 -20.37
C GLY A 668 -8.82 -26.61 -20.67
N ILE A 669 -9.27 -27.69 -20.04
CA ILE A 669 -8.60 -29.00 -20.00
C ILE A 669 -8.40 -29.62 -21.41
N GLN A 670 -9.09 -29.11 -22.43
CA GLN A 670 -9.00 -29.56 -23.82
C GLN A 670 -7.74 -29.07 -24.58
N THR A 671 -6.56 -29.30 -24.01
CA THR A 671 -5.32 -29.62 -24.75
C THR A 671 -4.34 -30.29 -23.78
N ALA A 672 -4.62 -31.55 -23.42
CA ALA A 672 -3.62 -32.46 -22.87
C ALA A 672 -2.71 -33.03 -23.99
N ASP A 673 -2.33 -32.17 -24.95
CA ASP A 673 -1.17 -32.42 -25.81
C ASP A 673 0.09 -32.31 -24.94
N GLN A 674 1.15 -33.02 -25.32
CA GLN A 674 2.40 -33.09 -24.56
C GLN A 674 3.22 -31.79 -24.70
N GLY A 675 2.75 -30.73 -24.04
CA GLY A 675 3.45 -29.46 -23.93
C GLY A 675 4.76 -29.59 -23.14
N ILE A 676 5.75 -28.75 -23.47
CA ILE A 676 7.01 -28.70 -22.73
C ILE A 676 6.71 -28.06 -21.37
N VAL A 677 6.85 -28.82 -20.28
CA VAL A 677 6.66 -28.29 -18.93
C VAL A 677 7.69 -27.19 -18.66
N GLU A 678 7.23 -26.08 -18.11
CA GLU A 678 8.10 -25.01 -17.62
C GLU A 678 8.55 -25.38 -16.20
N ASN A 679 9.80 -25.83 -16.10
CA ASN A 679 10.43 -26.39 -14.90
C ASN A 679 11.77 -25.71 -14.53
N SER A 680 12.00 -24.46 -14.98
CA SER A 680 13.27 -23.75 -14.78
C SER A 680 13.12 -22.43 -14.05
N THR A 681 13.93 -22.20 -13.02
CA THR A 681 14.00 -20.91 -12.33
C THR A 681 14.37 -19.75 -13.27
N TRP A 682 13.72 -18.59 -13.09
CA TRP A 682 13.94 -17.35 -13.86
C TRP A 682 13.55 -16.12 -13.03
N THR A 683 13.99 -14.92 -13.43
CA THR A 683 13.75 -13.70 -12.65
C THR A 683 13.48 -12.48 -13.54
N LEU A 684 12.86 -11.46 -12.96
CA LEU A 684 12.69 -10.14 -13.57
C LEU A 684 13.14 -9.01 -12.64
N SER A 685 13.29 -7.82 -13.19
CA SER A 685 13.48 -6.58 -12.45
C SER A 685 12.75 -5.44 -13.15
N SER A 686 11.95 -4.69 -12.40
CA SER A 686 10.99 -3.73 -12.95
C SER A 686 11.26 -2.33 -12.42
N ILE A 687 11.69 -1.43 -13.30
CA ILE A 687 11.98 -0.04 -12.97
C ILE A 687 10.91 0.90 -13.52
N SER A 688 10.79 2.04 -12.85
CA SER A 688 10.07 3.21 -13.36
C SER A 688 11.07 4.19 -13.95
N LEU A 689 10.67 4.90 -15.00
CA LEU A 689 11.43 6.03 -15.53
C LEU A 689 10.49 7.21 -15.80
N ARG A 690 11.00 8.44 -15.69
CA ARG A 690 10.28 9.63 -16.17
C ARG A 690 11.24 10.64 -16.77
N VAL A 691 10.78 11.34 -17.80
CA VAL A 691 11.54 12.45 -18.38
C VAL A 691 11.21 13.73 -17.63
N GLU A 692 12.24 14.47 -17.22
CA GLU A 692 12.11 15.75 -16.53
C GLU A 692 12.83 16.87 -17.28
N ALA A 693 12.39 18.12 -17.11
CA ALA A 693 13.19 19.27 -17.51
C ALA A 693 14.58 19.18 -16.85
N ASN A 694 15.62 19.14 -17.68
CA ASN A 694 17.02 19.09 -17.24
C ASN A 694 17.43 20.44 -16.61
N GLN A 695 18.60 20.46 -15.96
CA GLN A 695 19.02 21.65 -15.23
C GLN A 695 19.06 22.91 -16.11
N ARG A 696 19.51 22.89 -17.39
CA ARG A 696 19.53 24.09 -18.26
C ARG A 696 18.21 24.86 -18.28
N PHE A 697 17.08 24.17 -18.35
CA PHE A 697 15.75 24.81 -18.38
C PHE A 697 15.30 25.37 -17.03
N LEU A 698 15.96 24.94 -15.95
CA LEU A 698 15.63 25.23 -14.56
C LEU A 698 16.70 26.06 -13.82
N ASN A 699 17.83 26.41 -14.47
CA ASN A 699 19.11 26.48 -13.74
C ASN A 699 19.29 27.71 -12.85
N THR A 700 18.86 27.57 -11.60
CA THR A 700 19.38 28.29 -10.44
C THR A 700 20.44 27.45 -9.74
N ALA A 701 21.68 27.48 -10.25
CA ALA A 701 22.84 26.96 -9.56
C ALA A 701 23.94 28.01 -9.51
N ARG A 702 24.50 28.24 -8.32
CA ARG A 702 25.75 29.00 -8.17
C ARG A 702 26.85 28.31 -8.98
N ALA A 703 27.61 29.11 -9.73
CA ALA A 703 28.99 28.72 -10.00
C ALA A 703 29.76 28.69 -8.66
N PRO A 704 30.64 27.70 -8.41
CA PRO A 704 31.45 27.67 -7.20
C PRO A 704 32.18 29.00 -6.96
N GLY A 705 31.94 29.63 -5.81
CA GLY A 705 32.51 30.94 -5.46
C GLY A 705 31.62 32.16 -5.74
N GLN A 706 30.40 32.02 -6.29
CA GLN A 706 29.44 33.14 -6.28
C GLN A 706 28.97 33.48 -4.85
N PRO A 707 28.72 34.77 -4.54
CA PRO A 707 28.28 35.21 -3.22
C PRO A 707 26.89 34.65 -2.84
N PHE A 708 26.55 34.72 -1.55
CA PHE A 708 25.20 34.37 -1.10
C PHE A 708 24.17 35.30 -1.76
N ASP A 709 23.04 34.72 -2.12
CA ASP A 709 21.94 35.35 -2.83
C ASP A 709 20.71 35.14 -1.96
N TRP A 710 20.13 36.25 -1.54
CA TRP A 710 19.05 36.30 -0.57
C TRP A 710 17.69 36.07 -1.25
N ARG A 711 17.65 36.04 -2.59
CA ARG A 711 16.47 35.80 -3.45
C ARG A 711 16.26 34.31 -3.74
N GLU A 712 16.18 33.50 -2.69
CA GLU A 712 16.25 32.02 -2.75
C GLU A 712 15.16 31.34 -3.62
N TYR A 713 14.11 32.07 -4.02
CA TYR A 713 12.96 31.52 -4.77
C TYR A 713 13.06 31.71 -6.29
N THR A 714 13.79 32.73 -6.76
CA THR A 714 13.68 33.25 -8.14
C THR A 714 14.44 32.42 -9.16
N LEU A 715 13.73 31.87 -10.15
CA LEU A 715 14.30 31.14 -11.28
C LEU A 715 14.74 32.08 -12.40
N THR A 716 15.78 32.88 -12.14
CA THR A 716 16.29 33.99 -12.98
C THR A 716 16.61 33.66 -14.44
N ARG A 717 16.70 32.38 -14.82
CA ARG A 717 16.97 31.90 -16.19
C ARG A 717 16.07 30.75 -16.62
N PHE A 718 14.88 30.64 -16.03
CA PHE A 718 13.89 29.63 -16.42
C PHE A 718 13.54 29.73 -17.91
N ASP A 719 13.48 28.60 -18.59
CA ASP A 719 13.15 28.51 -20.01
C ASP A 719 11.87 27.69 -20.18
N ILE A 720 10.76 28.37 -20.48
CA ILE A 720 9.42 27.77 -20.57
C ILE A 720 9.28 26.74 -21.70
N ARG A 721 10.21 26.67 -22.66
CA ARG A 721 10.06 25.87 -23.90
C ARG A 721 9.73 24.38 -23.72
N PRO A 722 10.23 23.64 -22.70
CA PRO A 722 9.79 22.26 -22.41
C PRO A 722 8.33 22.09 -22.01
N TYR A 723 7.69 23.19 -21.60
CA TYR A 723 6.32 23.25 -21.11
C TYR A 723 5.35 23.86 -22.14
N LEU A 724 5.85 24.36 -23.28
CA LEU A 724 5.01 24.93 -24.34
C LEU A 724 4.36 23.82 -25.21
N PRO A 725 3.05 23.90 -25.49
CA PRO A 725 2.39 23.02 -26.45
C PRO A 725 2.87 23.17 -27.90
N ASP A 726 2.81 22.09 -28.69
CA ASP A 726 3.21 22.13 -30.11
C ASP A 726 2.20 22.85 -31.02
N ASP A 727 0.94 22.97 -30.58
CA ASP A 727 -0.10 23.78 -31.23
C ASP A 727 -0.15 25.19 -30.63
N GLU A 728 0.56 26.10 -31.29
CA GLU A 728 0.66 27.53 -30.97
C GLU A 728 -0.70 28.27 -31.00
N THR A 729 -1.77 27.65 -31.51
CA THR A 729 -3.11 28.23 -31.51
C THR A 729 -3.87 28.01 -30.20
N THR A 730 -3.39 27.14 -29.31
CA THR A 730 -4.00 26.86 -28.01
C THR A 730 -3.98 28.06 -27.06
N ALA A 731 -4.99 28.15 -26.20
CA ALA A 731 -5.05 29.11 -25.11
C ALA A 731 -3.84 28.96 -24.17
N LEU A 732 -3.47 27.72 -23.80
CA LEU A 732 -2.34 27.49 -22.89
C LEU A 732 -1.01 27.99 -23.47
N TYR A 733 -0.71 27.71 -24.75
CA TYR A 733 0.48 28.24 -25.41
C TYR A 733 0.52 29.77 -25.36
N LYS A 734 -0.60 30.44 -25.72
CA LYS A 734 -0.66 31.91 -25.78
C LYS A 734 -0.44 32.55 -24.41
N VAL A 735 -1.09 32.03 -23.36
CA VAL A 735 -0.92 32.57 -22.00
C VAL A 735 0.50 32.36 -21.50
N LEU A 736 1.09 31.18 -21.72
CA LEU A 736 2.49 30.92 -21.33
C LEU A 736 3.48 31.80 -22.11
N GLU A 737 3.26 32.03 -23.41
CA GLU A 737 4.11 32.89 -24.24
C GLU A 737 3.92 34.39 -23.95
N ARG A 738 2.74 34.82 -23.47
CA ARG A 738 2.54 36.18 -22.92
C ARG A 738 3.15 36.33 -21.53
N ALA A 739 3.04 35.33 -20.67
CA ALA A 739 3.58 35.28 -19.33
C ALA A 739 5.13 35.31 -19.31
N ASP A 740 5.75 34.46 -20.13
CA ASP A 740 7.19 34.42 -20.36
C ASP A 740 7.72 35.77 -20.86
N ARG A 741 7.05 36.40 -21.83
CA ARG A 741 7.46 37.73 -22.33
C ARG A 741 7.46 38.79 -21.24
N LEU A 742 6.50 38.74 -20.31
CA LEU A 742 6.46 39.65 -19.17
C LEU A 742 7.60 39.34 -18.16
N ALA A 743 7.88 38.06 -17.89
CA ALA A 743 8.99 37.65 -17.02
C ALA A 743 10.39 37.83 -17.64
N ARG A 744 10.49 38.01 -18.96
CA ARG A 744 11.72 38.40 -19.65
C ARG A 744 11.87 39.92 -19.83
N ALA A 745 10.76 40.67 -19.73
CA ALA A 745 10.77 42.13 -19.67
C ALA A 745 11.11 42.68 -18.27
N SER A 746 10.83 41.93 -17.19
CA SER A 746 11.31 42.26 -15.83
C SER A 746 12.82 42.05 -15.65
N ALA A 747 13.39 41.04 -16.31
CA ALA A 747 14.78 40.61 -16.13
C ALA A 747 15.85 41.52 -16.79
N GLY A 748 15.47 42.60 -17.46
CA GLY A 748 16.38 43.60 -18.02
C GLY A 748 15.70 44.97 -18.10
N ASP A 749 16.25 45.96 -17.39
CA ASP A 749 15.74 47.34 -17.28
C ASP A 749 14.25 47.43 -16.83
N GLY A 750 13.78 46.40 -16.10
CA GLY A 750 12.39 45.96 -16.15
C GLY A 750 11.41 46.44 -15.07
N TYR A 751 10.14 46.10 -15.30
CA TYR A 751 9.00 46.54 -14.51
C TYR A 751 9.05 46.13 -13.03
N GLY A 752 8.94 47.10 -12.13
CA GLY A 752 8.91 46.88 -10.68
C GLY A 752 7.56 46.33 -10.17
N TYR A 753 7.56 45.74 -8.96
CA TYR A 753 6.30 45.36 -8.31
C TYR A 753 5.55 46.61 -7.81
N ARG A 754 4.33 46.85 -8.32
CA ARG A 754 3.49 47.97 -7.85
C ARG A 754 2.00 47.75 -8.13
N GLN A 755 1.17 48.01 -7.12
CA GLN A 755 -0.27 48.16 -7.28
C GLN A 755 -0.61 49.59 -7.74
N HIS A 756 -1.38 49.73 -8.82
CA HIS A 756 -1.89 51.00 -9.33
C HIS A 756 -3.16 50.78 -10.18
N ALA A 757 -3.88 51.86 -10.49
CA ALA A 757 -4.97 51.82 -11.48
C ALA A 757 -4.40 51.67 -12.90
N TRP A 758 -5.00 50.80 -13.72
CA TRP A 758 -4.58 50.58 -15.12
C TRP A 758 -5.18 51.65 -16.06
N ASP A 759 -4.90 52.92 -15.73
CA ASP A 759 -5.47 54.13 -16.33
C ASP A 759 -4.48 54.90 -17.24
N GLY A 760 -3.27 54.38 -17.44
CA GLY A 760 -2.30 54.92 -18.40
C GLY A 760 -2.75 54.72 -19.86
N PRO A 761 -2.30 55.58 -20.80
CA PRO A 761 -2.82 55.60 -22.17
C PRO A 761 -2.44 54.39 -23.04
N SER A 762 -1.44 53.61 -22.64
CA SER A 762 -1.14 52.29 -23.21
C SER A 762 -0.77 51.27 -22.14
N ASP A 763 -0.72 49.99 -22.49
CA ASP A 763 -0.22 48.94 -21.58
C ASP A 763 1.25 49.13 -21.19
N GLU A 764 2.06 49.72 -22.08
CA GLU A 764 3.47 50.03 -21.84
C GLU A 764 3.61 51.07 -20.71
N ASP A 765 2.87 52.19 -20.79
CA ASP A 765 2.85 53.22 -19.74
C ASP A 765 2.37 52.69 -18.38
N ASN A 766 1.49 51.68 -18.40
CA ASN A 766 1.00 51.03 -17.20
C ASN A 766 2.05 50.07 -16.62
N LEU A 767 2.64 49.20 -17.43
CA LEU A 767 3.72 48.30 -17.02
C LEU A 767 4.94 49.07 -16.48
N GLN A 768 5.31 50.20 -17.08
CA GLN A 768 6.39 51.09 -16.60
C GLN A 768 6.10 51.70 -15.21
N ARG A 769 4.83 51.75 -14.77
CA ARG A 769 4.48 52.13 -13.39
C ARG A 769 4.59 50.96 -12.42
N GLY A 770 4.54 49.73 -12.91
CA GLY A 770 4.73 48.46 -12.23
C GLY A 770 3.57 47.48 -12.43
N ILE A 771 3.62 46.30 -11.82
CA ILE A 771 2.51 45.32 -11.86
C ILE A 771 2.44 44.47 -10.59
N ASP A 772 1.26 43.91 -10.26
CA ASP A 772 1.04 42.99 -9.13
C ASP A 772 0.60 41.59 -9.57
N CYS A 773 0.66 40.61 -8.66
CA CYS A 773 0.33 39.20 -8.92
C CYS A 773 -1.03 39.00 -9.61
N SER A 774 -2.11 39.52 -9.02
CA SER A 774 -3.45 39.44 -9.60
C SER A 774 -3.54 40.08 -10.99
N ARG A 775 -2.83 41.19 -11.21
CA ARG A 775 -2.85 41.89 -12.50
C ARG A 775 -1.94 41.23 -13.54
N SER A 776 -0.87 40.54 -13.15
CA SER A 776 -0.04 39.78 -14.09
C SER A 776 -0.82 38.61 -14.69
N ILE A 777 -1.67 37.92 -13.91
CA ILE A 777 -2.59 36.91 -14.44
C ILE A 777 -3.59 37.55 -15.42
N TRP A 778 -4.34 38.59 -15.00
CA TRP A 778 -5.30 39.29 -15.86
C TRP A 778 -4.68 39.77 -17.18
N PHE A 779 -3.46 40.32 -17.13
CA PHE A 779 -2.72 40.75 -18.30
C PHE A 779 -2.34 39.58 -19.21
N ALA A 780 -1.88 38.46 -18.65
CA ALA A 780 -1.50 37.28 -19.40
C ALA A 780 -2.68 36.67 -20.18
N PHE A 781 -3.88 36.62 -19.59
CA PHE A 781 -5.09 36.16 -20.28
C PHE A 781 -5.60 37.16 -21.32
N THR A 782 -5.93 38.39 -20.91
CA THR A 782 -6.54 39.38 -21.81
C THR A 782 -5.63 39.72 -23.00
N ARG A 783 -4.31 39.87 -22.79
CA ARG A 783 -3.35 40.14 -23.87
C ARG A 783 -2.93 38.90 -24.66
N SER A 784 -3.51 37.74 -24.36
CA SER A 784 -3.52 36.55 -25.21
C SER A 784 -4.77 36.46 -26.10
N GLY A 785 -5.69 37.44 -26.02
CA GLY A 785 -6.97 37.40 -26.73
C GLY A 785 -7.95 36.39 -26.13
N LEU A 786 -7.87 36.17 -24.82
CA LEU A 786 -8.67 35.21 -24.08
C LEU A 786 -9.43 35.95 -22.97
N PRO A 787 -10.74 35.70 -22.78
CA PRO A 787 -11.50 36.34 -21.72
C PRO A 787 -11.01 35.86 -20.35
N TYR A 788 -10.79 36.80 -19.44
CA TYR A 788 -10.45 36.54 -18.03
C TYR A 788 -11.72 36.44 -17.15
N ASN A 789 -12.78 37.14 -17.56
CA ASN A 789 -14.16 36.97 -17.11
C ASN A 789 -15.08 37.65 -18.15
N ARG A 790 -16.40 37.58 -18.00
CA ARG A 790 -17.37 38.01 -19.01
C ARG A 790 -17.25 39.50 -19.41
N ASP A 791 -16.63 40.34 -18.57
CA ASP A 791 -16.42 41.77 -18.84
C ASP A 791 -14.92 42.14 -18.91
N ASP A 792 -14.02 41.15 -18.98
CA ASP A 792 -12.55 41.29 -18.94
C ASP A 792 -11.99 42.18 -17.81
N ARG A 793 -12.69 42.22 -16.69
CA ARG A 793 -12.39 43.10 -15.56
C ARG A 793 -11.24 42.56 -14.71
N TYR A 794 -10.29 43.42 -14.34
CA TYR A 794 -9.30 43.10 -13.30
C TYR A 794 -9.97 42.79 -11.96
N LEU A 795 -9.55 41.69 -11.30
CA LEU A 795 -9.99 41.26 -9.98
C LEU A 795 -8.80 41.29 -9.02
N THR A 796 -8.99 41.78 -7.79
CA THR A 796 -7.96 41.69 -6.73
C THR A 796 -7.92 40.29 -6.13
N THR A 797 -6.85 39.97 -5.40
CA THR A 797 -6.70 38.70 -4.65
C THR A 797 -7.81 38.44 -3.62
N ALA A 798 -8.59 39.45 -3.22
CA ALA A 798 -9.80 39.29 -2.41
C ALA A 798 -11.03 38.99 -3.27
N MET A 799 -11.20 39.69 -4.41
CA MET A 799 -12.28 39.44 -5.37
C MET A 799 -12.15 38.10 -6.13
N MET A 800 -10.98 37.44 -6.06
CA MET A 800 -10.74 36.10 -6.60
C MET A 800 -11.13 34.96 -5.64
N VAL A 801 -11.60 35.28 -4.42
CA VAL A 801 -11.99 34.28 -3.40
C VAL A 801 -13.30 34.62 -2.67
N SER A 802 -14.02 35.66 -3.09
CA SER A 802 -15.33 36.00 -2.54
C SER A 802 -16.43 35.09 -3.10
N ASP A 803 -17.53 34.94 -2.36
CA ASP A 803 -18.67 34.09 -2.76
C ASP A 803 -19.32 34.56 -4.09
N ASP A 804 -19.16 35.84 -4.44
CA ASP A 804 -19.60 36.47 -5.69
C ASP A 804 -18.51 36.54 -6.77
N THR A 805 -17.42 35.77 -6.63
CA THR A 805 -16.23 35.91 -7.47
C THR A 805 -16.48 35.63 -8.95
N ARG A 806 -16.07 36.60 -9.77
CA ARG A 806 -16.17 36.54 -11.23
C ARG A 806 -15.14 35.66 -11.91
N MET A 807 -14.25 34.98 -11.16
CA MET A 807 -13.43 33.90 -11.72
C MET A 807 -14.32 32.81 -12.33
N GLN A 808 -15.49 32.55 -11.73
CA GLN A 808 -16.47 31.56 -12.20
C GLN A 808 -17.05 31.85 -13.60
N ASP A 809 -16.87 33.06 -14.16
CA ASP A 809 -17.32 33.39 -15.52
C ASP A 809 -16.58 32.52 -16.58
N GLU A 810 -15.29 32.23 -16.39
CA GLU A 810 -14.44 31.50 -17.38
C GLU A 810 -13.55 30.39 -16.75
N PHE A 811 -13.43 30.32 -15.43
CA PHE A 811 -12.65 29.33 -14.69
C PHE A 811 -13.56 28.42 -13.86
N ASP A 812 -13.15 27.17 -13.69
CA ASP A 812 -13.73 26.25 -12.70
C ASP A 812 -12.86 26.22 -11.44
N LEU A 813 -13.47 25.98 -10.28
CA LEU A 813 -12.73 25.79 -9.03
C LEU A 813 -12.06 24.41 -9.06
N CYS A 814 -10.78 24.32 -8.68
CA CYS A 814 -10.14 23.02 -8.49
C CYS A 814 -10.60 22.43 -7.13
N ASP A 815 -11.04 21.17 -7.15
CA ASP A 815 -11.20 20.36 -5.94
C ASP A 815 -9.82 20.00 -5.36
N ASP A 816 -9.67 20.04 -4.03
CA ASP A 816 -8.45 19.63 -3.32
C ASP A 816 -8.11 18.14 -3.57
N GLN A 817 -9.10 17.31 -3.92
CA GLN A 817 -8.87 15.91 -4.34
C GLN A 817 -8.26 15.79 -5.76
N THR A 818 -8.26 16.86 -6.55
CA THR A 818 -7.80 16.83 -7.95
C THR A 818 -6.34 17.30 -8.06
N PRO A 819 -5.42 16.51 -8.65
CA PRO A 819 -4.04 16.95 -8.89
C PRO A 819 -3.96 18.27 -9.67
N LEU A 820 -3.01 19.12 -9.25
CA LEU A 820 -2.72 20.39 -9.91
C LEU A 820 -2.15 20.17 -11.32
N GLN A 821 -2.51 21.07 -12.22
CA GLN A 821 -2.16 21.04 -13.64
C GLN A 821 -1.47 22.35 -14.04
N MET A 822 -0.70 22.30 -15.13
CA MET A 822 -0.08 23.48 -15.72
C MET A 822 -1.18 24.48 -16.16
N GLY A 823 -1.01 25.74 -15.77
CA GLY A 823 -1.99 26.80 -16.02
C GLY A 823 -3.05 26.98 -14.93
N ASP A 824 -3.08 26.15 -13.89
CA ASP A 824 -3.94 26.40 -12.71
C ASP A 824 -3.49 27.66 -11.97
N ILE A 825 -4.44 28.51 -11.59
CA ILE A 825 -4.19 29.78 -10.89
C ILE A 825 -4.47 29.59 -9.40
N LEU A 826 -3.43 29.65 -8.57
CA LEU A 826 -3.52 29.50 -7.12
C LEU A 826 -3.58 30.88 -6.45
N VAL A 827 -4.55 31.06 -5.56
CA VAL A 827 -4.71 32.29 -4.78
C VAL A 827 -4.41 32.00 -3.32
N TYR A 828 -3.42 32.71 -2.78
CA TYR A 828 -3.03 32.68 -1.38
C TYR A 828 -3.48 33.97 -0.69
N ARG A 829 -3.86 33.88 0.58
CA ARG A 829 -4.14 35.05 1.43
C ARG A 829 -3.59 34.88 2.83
N ASP A 830 -3.26 36.00 3.44
CA ASP A 830 -2.92 36.11 4.85
C ASP A 830 -4.09 36.74 5.61
N ASP A 831 -4.76 35.95 6.46
CA ASP A 831 -5.96 36.39 7.18
C ASP A 831 -5.64 37.37 8.32
N ILE A 832 -4.36 37.51 8.72
CA ILE A 832 -3.90 38.41 9.78
C ILE A 832 -3.49 39.77 9.21
N HIS A 833 -2.78 39.76 8.07
CA HIS A 833 -2.22 40.97 7.45
C HIS A 833 -3.10 41.55 6.33
N GLY A 834 -4.05 40.76 5.79
CA GLY A 834 -4.89 41.16 4.66
C GLY A 834 -4.21 41.05 3.29
N ASP A 835 -2.90 40.78 3.26
CA ASP A 835 -2.13 40.50 2.06
C ASP A 835 -2.70 39.31 1.27
N GLY A 836 -2.39 39.26 -0.02
CA GLY A 836 -2.67 38.08 -0.85
C GLY A 836 -1.76 38.01 -2.06
N HIS A 837 -1.51 36.78 -2.50
CA HIS A 837 -0.59 36.45 -3.58
C HIS A 837 -1.26 35.53 -4.59
N VAL A 838 -0.82 35.56 -5.86
CA VAL A 838 -1.38 34.77 -6.95
C VAL A 838 -0.27 34.28 -7.87
N VAL A 839 -0.31 33.00 -8.20
CA VAL A 839 0.63 32.35 -9.12
C VAL A 839 -0.10 31.41 -10.08
N MET A 840 0.49 31.20 -11.26
CA MET A 840 0.09 30.19 -12.24
C MET A 840 1.05 28.99 -12.16
N VAL A 841 0.54 27.78 -11.95
CA VAL A 841 1.35 26.56 -11.89
C VAL A 841 2.02 26.28 -13.23
N ILE A 842 3.33 25.99 -13.21
CA ILE A 842 4.13 25.65 -14.41
C ILE A 842 4.58 24.19 -14.34
N ASP A 843 5.16 23.78 -13.21
CA ASP A 843 5.55 22.40 -12.93
C ASP A 843 5.02 22.00 -11.54
N PRO A 844 3.93 21.21 -11.47
CA PRO A 844 3.30 20.83 -10.19
C PRO A 844 4.22 19.95 -9.33
N GLU A 845 5.07 19.13 -9.95
CA GLU A 845 6.00 18.21 -9.29
C GLU A 845 7.21 18.96 -8.73
N LYS A 846 7.82 19.82 -9.55
CA LYS A 846 9.00 20.62 -9.14
C LYS A 846 8.64 21.87 -8.33
N ARG A 847 7.34 22.04 -8.01
CA ARG A 847 6.75 23.18 -7.28
C ARG A 847 7.14 24.53 -7.88
N ILE A 848 7.11 24.62 -9.22
CA ILE A 848 7.43 25.83 -9.98
C ILE A 848 6.15 26.52 -10.43
N ALA A 849 6.06 27.82 -10.16
CA ALA A 849 4.97 28.68 -10.60
C ALA A 849 5.50 29.98 -11.23
N TRP A 850 4.61 30.69 -11.91
CA TRP A 850 4.84 32.03 -12.48
C TRP A 850 3.93 33.04 -11.81
N GLY A 851 4.44 34.22 -11.45
CA GLY A 851 3.66 35.27 -10.78
C GLY A 851 4.53 36.47 -10.44
N SER A 852 3.97 37.47 -9.73
CA SER A 852 4.82 38.52 -9.15
C SER A 852 5.72 37.96 -8.05
N HIS A 853 6.75 38.69 -7.62
CA HIS A 853 7.36 38.39 -6.33
C HIS A 853 6.30 38.41 -5.22
N GLY A 854 6.43 37.53 -4.23
CA GLY A 854 5.62 37.56 -2.99
C GLY A 854 6.13 38.65 -2.04
N TRP A 855 5.27 39.24 -1.21
CA TRP A 855 5.72 40.26 -0.24
C TRP A 855 6.39 39.57 0.96
N ASP A 856 7.73 39.45 0.89
CA ASP A 856 8.57 38.75 1.88
C ASP A 856 8.44 39.28 3.32
N GLY A 857 7.91 40.50 3.48
CA GLY A 857 7.65 41.16 4.75
C GLY A 857 8.88 41.84 5.37
N ASN A 858 10.07 41.78 4.74
CA ASN A 858 11.32 42.21 5.37
C ASN A 858 12.22 43.19 4.57
N PRO A 859 11.69 44.22 3.85
CA PRO A 859 12.49 45.26 3.21
C PRO A 859 13.14 46.26 4.20
N ARG A 860 13.36 45.86 5.48
CA ARG A 860 13.88 46.72 6.56
C ARG A 860 15.20 46.26 7.17
N ILE A 861 15.69 45.05 6.85
CA ILE A 861 16.86 44.44 7.51
C ILE A 861 18.02 44.14 6.54
N LEU A 862 17.78 44.06 5.23
CA LEU A 862 18.81 43.71 4.24
C LEU A 862 19.14 44.87 3.28
N PRO A 863 20.42 45.11 2.93
CA PRO A 863 20.84 46.15 2.00
C PRO A 863 20.74 45.66 0.54
N VAL A 864 19.52 45.43 0.05
CA VAL A 864 19.23 44.93 -1.30
C VAL A 864 18.19 45.86 -1.95
N GLU A 865 18.29 46.08 -3.26
CA GLU A 865 17.27 46.84 -4.02
C GLU A 865 15.97 46.02 -4.14
N PRO A 866 14.78 46.64 -3.94
CA PRO A 866 13.49 45.94 -3.95
C PRO A 866 13.14 45.41 -5.35
N ASP A 867 12.43 44.28 -5.38
CA ASP A 867 12.42 43.38 -6.54
C ASP A 867 11.56 43.78 -7.75
N THR A 868 12.01 43.29 -8.91
CA THR A 868 11.53 43.61 -10.25
C THR A 868 10.38 42.71 -10.71
N GLY A 869 9.17 42.97 -10.20
CA GLY A 869 7.93 42.61 -10.90
C GLY A 869 7.56 41.13 -10.90
N VAL A 870 7.71 40.46 -12.05
CA VAL A 870 7.09 39.17 -12.40
C VAL A 870 8.13 38.16 -12.88
N GLU A 871 8.04 36.93 -12.40
CA GLU A 871 9.10 35.94 -12.48
C GLU A 871 8.59 34.49 -12.37
N TYR A 872 9.50 33.53 -12.57
CA TYR A 872 9.30 32.12 -12.25
C TYR A 872 9.92 31.82 -10.88
N GLN A 873 9.25 31.04 -10.04
CA GLN A 873 9.60 30.90 -8.62
C GLN A 873 9.20 29.54 -8.01
N LYS A 874 9.79 29.18 -6.86
CA LYS A 874 9.54 27.95 -6.09
C LYS A 874 9.02 28.22 -4.68
N ILE A 875 8.22 27.29 -4.14
CA ILE A 875 7.68 27.35 -2.76
C ILE A 875 8.79 27.19 -1.71
N LYS A 876 8.73 28.01 -0.65
CA LYS A 876 9.68 27.99 0.48
C LYS A 876 9.23 27.12 1.65
N TYR A 877 8.06 27.42 2.22
CA TYR A 877 7.83 27.12 3.65
C TYR A 877 7.40 25.68 3.94
N LYS A 878 6.74 25.03 2.99
CA LYS A 878 6.28 23.65 3.05
C LYS A 878 6.76 22.87 1.82
N GLN A 879 6.71 21.53 1.90
CA GLN A 879 6.97 20.67 0.73
C GLN A 879 5.73 20.45 -0.15
N ASP A 880 4.58 21.03 0.21
CA ASP A 880 3.31 20.97 -0.53
C ASP A 880 2.96 22.32 -1.20
N TRP A 881 1.73 22.46 -1.67
CA TRP A 881 1.17 23.66 -2.30
C TRP A 881 0.22 24.47 -1.39
N GLU A 882 0.11 24.16 -0.09
CA GLU A 882 -0.82 24.83 0.83
C GLU A 882 -0.39 26.25 1.21
N ARG A 883 0.93 26.51 1.29
CA ARG A 883 1.51 27.75 1.86
C ARG A 883 2.68 28.21 1.02
N TRP A 884 2.78 29.52 0.82
CA TRP A 884 3.76 30.09 -0.11
C TRP A 884 5.10 30.44 0.58
N ASP A 885 5.10 31.53 1.34
CA ASP A 885 6.27 32.23 1.88
C ASP A 885 6.33 32.17 3.43
N ARG A 886 5.19 32.35 4.11
CA ARG A 886 5.06 32.37 5.58
C ARG A 886 3.88 31.55 6.08
N LYS A 887 3.91 31.13 7.36
CA LYS A 887 2.90 30.25 8.00
C LYS A 887 1.45 30.68 7.78
N THR A 888 1.20 31.99 7.71
CA THR A 888 -0.13 32.62 7.63
C THR A 888 -0.63 32.82 6.20
N MET A 889 0.25 32.77 5.19
CA MET A 889 -0.11 32.91 3.77
C MET A 889 -0.58 31.56 3.22
N THR A 890 -1.89 31.31 3.32
CA THR A 890 -2.52 30.02 3.04
C THR A 890 -3.29 30.04 1.72
N ARG A 891 -3.33 28.91 1.00
CA ARG A 891 -4.13 28.72 -0.21
C ARG A 891 -5.61 28.90 0.15
N LYS A 892 -6.29 29.79 -0.56
CA LYS A 892 -7.74 30.08 -0.41
C LYS A 892 -8.56 29.63 -1.61
N ALA A 893 -7.96 29.57 -2.81
CA ALA A 893 -8.61 29.04 -4.00
C ALA A 893 -7.59 28.48 -5.00
N CYS A 894 -8.08 27.61 -5.89
CA CYS A 894 -7.42 27.18 -7.12
C CYS A 894 -8.43 27.34 -8.26
N TRP A 895 -8.02 27.98 -9.36
CA TRP A 895 -8.87 28.25 -10.51
C TRP A 895 -8.26 27.64 -11.79
N ARG A 896 -8.99 26.72 -12.42
CA ARG A 896 -8.60 26.07 -13.67
C ARG A 896 -9.36 26.69 -14.84
N TYR A 897 -8.64 27.21 -15.83
CA TYR A 897 -9.28 27.85 -16.98
C TYR A 897 -10.00 26.82 -17.86
N ARG A 898 -11.28 27.03 -18.17
CA ARG A 898 -12.10 26.06 -18.91
C ARG A 898 -11.50 25.63 -20.24
N ARG A 899 -10.91 26.58 -20.98
CA ARG A 899 -10.28 26.29 -22.27
C ARG A 899 -8.98 25.49 -22.12
N PHE A 900 -8.21 25.67 -21.05
CA PHE A 900 -7.05 24.81 -20.79
C PHE A 900 -7.51 23.38 -20.56
N ALA A 901 -8.51 23.15 -19.70
CA ALA A 901 -9.06 21.82 -19.45
C ALA A 901 -9.60 21.14 -20.73
N GLN A 902 -10.26 21.91 -21.62
CA GLN A 902 -10.74 21.43 -22.91
C GLN A 902 -9.59 21.11 -23.90
N GLU A 903 -8.57 21.96 -23.98
CA GLU A 903 -7.46 21.81 -24.94
C GLU A 903 -6.43 20.76 -24.51
N ILE A 904 -6.16 20.64 -23.20
CA ILE A 904 -5.34 19.59 -22.57
C ILE A 904 -5.91 18.20 -22.88
N VAL A 905 -7.24 18.07 -23.01
CA VAL A 905 -7.95 16.84 -23.44
C VAL A 905 -7.88 16.61 -24.96
N SER A 906 -7.47 17.60 -25.77
CA SER A 906 -7.41 17.48 -27.25
C SER A 906 -6.02 17.12 -27.84
N TYR A 907 -5.04 16.77 -27.00
CA TYR A 907 -3.60 16.57 -27.30
C TYR A 907 -2.86 17.84 -27.76
N ARG A 908 -3.54 18.76 -28.46
CA ARG A 908 -3.01 20.07 -28.89
C ARG A 908 -2.41 20.88 -27.74
N GLY A 909 -3.02 20.82 -26.55
CA GLY A 909 -2.57 21.52 -25.35
C GLY A 909 -1.49 20.80 -24.54
N GLN A 910 -0.91 19.71 -25.03
CA GLN A 910 0.18 18.98 -24.36
C GLN A 910 1.56 19.52 -24.79
N PRO A 911 2.54 19.66 -23.87
CA PRO A 911 3.91 20.07 -24.21
C PRO A 911 4.58 19.12 -25.22
N GLY A 912 5.37 19.66 -26.15
CA GLY A 912 5.89 18.89 -27.28
C GLY A 912 7.30 19.24 -27.75
N LEU A 913 7.67 18.73 -28.94
CA LEU A 913 9.03 18.79 -29.47
C LEU A 913 9.29 20.02 -30.35
N LYS A 914 8.27 20.71 -30.85
CA LYS A 914 8.39 21.84 -31.77
C LYS A 914 9.16 23.00 -31.14
N ALA A 915 8.82 23.36 -29.90
CA ALA A 915 9.51 24.40 -29.14
C ALA A 915 11.01 24.08 -28.89
N LEU A 916 11.36 22.78 -28.86
CA LEU A 916 12.73 22.33 -28.60
C LEU A 916 13.64 22.36 -29.84
N LYS A 917 13.08 22.28 -31.06
CA LYS A 917 13.86 22.15 -32.32
C LYS A 917 14.90 23.26 -32.53
N ASN A 918 14.60 24.48 -32.08
CA ASN A 918 15.43 25.67 -32.30
C ASN A 918 16.22 26.12 -31.04
N ILE A 919 16.42 25.22 -30.06
CA ILE A 919 17.15 25.54 -28.81
C ILE A 919 18.61 25.96 -29.05
N CYS A 920 19.22 25.50 -30.15
CA CYS A 920 20.60 25.80 -30.51
C CYS A 920 20.69 26.47 -31.88
N ASN A 921 20.81 27.80 -31.86
CA ASN A 921 21.14 28.63 -33.01
C ASN A 921 22.41 29.44 -32.71
N ASP A 922 22.92 30.16 -33.71
CA ASP A 922 24.20 30.88 -33.67
C ASP A 922 24.27 31.98 -32.59
N LYS A 923 23.13 32.39 -32.01
CA LYS A 923 23.06 33.37 -30.91
C LYS A 923 23.03 32.75 -29.51
N LEU A 924 22.72 31.45 -29.40
CA LEU A 924 22.51 30.76 -28.12
C LEU A 924 23.68 29.83 -27.70
N ASN A 925 24.73 29.74 -28.53
CA ASN A 925 26.07 29.23 -28.19
C ASN A 925 26.11 27.95 -27.31
N CYS A 926 25.43 26.88 -27.74
CA CYS A 926 25.20 25.63 -26.99
C CYS A 926 26.45 24.75 -26.69
N GLY A 927 27.67 25.27 -26.74
CA GLY A 927 28.88 24.44 -26.61
C GLY A 927 29.12 23.52 -27.82
N ARG A 928 29.68 22.33 -27.57
CA ARG A 928 30.01 21.32 -28.59
C ARG A 928 29.05 20.13 -28.52
#